data_AF-A0A177MIW3-F1
#
_entry.id   AF-A0A177MIW3-F1
#
_cell.length_a   1.000
_cell.length_b   1.000
_cell.length_c   1.000
_cell.angle_alpha   90.00
_cell.angle_beta   90.00
_cell.angle_gamma   90.00
#
_symmetry.space_group_name_H-M   'P 1'
#
loop_
_entity.id
_entity.type
_entity.pdbx_description
1 polymer ?
#
loop_
_entity_poly.entity_id
_entity_poly.type
_entity_poly.pdbx_seq_one_letter_code
_entity_poly.pdbx_strand_id
1 'polypeptide(L)'
;MTLFRHSLLAIVLAGTALLSFSAAAVELALGPMPISLKHLPVPPVPGLLDGPDPIVVNKNAAIVLGKALFWDTNVGSDGMACASCHFHAGADGRVKNQLAPGGQSSPLSDQEFSNAVTGASLGPNHTLSVADFPLHQREDPLQEHSAILFDTDNVVGSSGTFGGEFRAVDRFTTPNDTCSRSADSLFHAGVVGTRKVTSRNAPSVINAAFNHRNFWDGRANNVFNGSSPWGDRDPNAGVWVKQNATTLSKQRLHLINSSLASLAVAPPQNTTEMACRNRTLMELGRKLLLRRPLQNQKVHPEDSVLGPYSLNTKPGMNTMYKLLIMQAFNPKYWSFSGSTPIPVPKGLAPYNQTEANFGMFFGLAIQLYESTLISDESPFDNSARDTGNQPIELSTSELNGLKQFRKNQCALCHLGPNFSAASINANAAIAKTHPEAFGEPAFYISASTNVVNRIPLLIQNAPVTAFFDTGFSATGVTEAATDIGVGGVDDFGNPLSFSRQYLQYLAGNSGGVLEEDVSKVRACDFQEAIALNLKLPYSLPSLFTINDGIRPQPQSTENCFLPASNAFLPTTAAALAELNKPNTKKMVAAVDSTFKIPSLRNIELTGPYMHNGSMATLEQAIEFYSRGGNFAYDSKQVTRVFPQPNLQLDAQNRADLIAFLKTLTDDRVRYEKAPFDHPEIKIPHGHVGVEQSVSGGNPLASVLAKDQFLTIEAVGAQGNSSPIRPFEEYLAP
;
A
#
# COMPACT_ATOMS: atom_id res chain seq x y z
N MET A 1 17.63 51.68 10.09
CA MET A 1 16.54 52.52 10.62
C MET A 1 15.38 52.48 9.64
N THR A 2 14.20 52.13 10.15
CA THR A 2 12.85 52.30 9.56
C THR A 2 12.58 51.72 8.16
N LEU A 3 12.08 50.47 8.12
CA LEU A 3 10.85 50.04 7.41
C LEU A 3 10.71 48.49 7.47
N PHE A 4 10.54 47.96 8.69
CA PHE A 4 10.00 46.62 8.95
C PHE A 4 8.92 46.80 10.02
N ARG A 5 7.74 47.21 9.58
CA ARG A 5 6.50 47.18 10.36
C ARG A 5 5.47 46.55 9.44
N HIS A 6 5.04 45.35 9.81
CA HIS A 6 3.72 44.71 9.69
C HIS A 6 3.98 43.21 9.83
N SER A 7 3.28 42.55 10.76
CA SER A 7 3.27 41.10 11.05
C SER A 7 4.12 40.56 12.22
N LEU A 8 4.33 41.35 13.27
CA LEU A 8 4.67 40.82 14.61
C LEU A 8 4.18 41.79 15.68
N LEU A 9 2.85 41.84 15.89
CA LEU A 9 2.26 42.45 17.08
C LEU A 9 0.84 41.90 17.29
N ALA A 10 0.74 40.73 17.90
CA ALA A 10 -0.51 40.24 18.49
C ALA A 10 -0.25 39.33 19.71
N ILE A 11 0.88 39.50 20.38
CA ILE A 11 1.15 38.87 21.68
C ILE A 11 1.89 39.90 22.53
N VAL A 12 1.48 40.05 23.79
CA VAL A 12 2.03 40.93 24.84
C VAL A 12 1.47 42.36 24.87
N LEU A 13 0.22 42.50 25.32
CA LEU A 13 -0.22 43.56 26.27
C LEU A 13 -1.67 43.31 26.69
N ALA A 14 -1.85 42.56 27.78
CA ALA A 14 -3.09 42.55 28.54
C ALA A 14 -2.77 42.18 30.00
N GLY A 15 -2.22 43.15 30.73
CA GLY A 15 -2.25 43.15 32.18
C GLY A 15 -3.55 43.82 32.64
N THR A 16 -4.27 43.13 33.52
CA THR A 16 -5.35 43.60 34.40
C THR A 16 -6.68 44.06 33.76
N ALA A 17 -7.54 43.10 33.45
CA ALA A 17 -8.99 43.23 33.63
C ALA A 17 -9.54 41.88 34.12
N LEU A 18 -10.14 41.89 35.31
CA LEU A 18 -10.72 40.72 35.96
C LEU A 18 -11.96 40.20 35.22
N LEU A 19 -12.01 38.88 35.09
CA LEU A 19 -13.17 37.98 35.25
C LEU A 19 -14.44 38.28 34.44
N SER A 20 -14.45 37.76 33.22
CA SER A 20 -15.52 36.86 32.76
C SER A 20 -15.03 36.07 31.54
N PHE A 21 -14.19 35.05 31.77
CA PHE A 21 -13.97 34.01 30.76
C PHE A 21 -15.26 33.20 30.68
N SER A 22 -16.12 33.49 29.70
CA SER A 22 -17.09 32.50 29.25
C SER A 22 -16.31 31.30 28.73
N ALA A 23 -16.72 30.10 29.11
CA ALA A 23 -16.10 28.82 28.74
C ALA A 23 -16.22 28.48 27.23
N ALA A 24 -16.41 29.48 26.36
CA ALA A 24 -16.75 29.33 24.96
C ALA A 24 -15.60 29.69 23.99
N ALA A 25 -14.38 29.89 24.48
CA ALA A 25 -13.27 30.42 23.68
C ALA A 25 -11.93 29.68 23.88
N VAL A 26 -11.90 28.35 23.84
CA VAL A 26 -10.75 27.53 23.38
C VAL A 26 -11.24 26.14 22.95
N GLU A 27 -12.16 26.05 21.99
CA GLU A 27 -12.23 24.83 21.17
C GLU A 27 -11.26 25.06 20.01
N LEU A 28 -10.06 24.48 20.12
CA LEU A 28 -9.23 24.23 18.94
C LEU A 28 -10.17 23.54 17.93
N ALA A 29 -10.31 24.07 16.71
CA ALA A 29 -11.13 23.43 15.69
C ALA A 29 -10.69 21.96 15.60
N LEU A 30 -11.53 21.05 16.09
CA LEU A 30 -11.27 19.62 16.01
C LEU A 30 -11.12 19.28 14.52
N GLY A 31 -10.16 18.41 14.15
CA GLY A 31 -10.01 17.97 12.76
C GLY A 31 -11.31 17.41 12.16
N PRO A 32 -11.35 17.11 10.84
CA PRO A 32 -12.58 16.66 10.18
C PRO A 32 -13.21 15.45 10.91
N MET A 33 -14.55 15.41 10.92
CA MET A 33 -15.29 14.25 11.42
C MET A 33 -15.22 13.14 10.36
N PRO A 34 -14.61 11.97 10.66
CA PRO A 34 -14.60 10.85 9.74
C PRO A 34 -16.02 10.36 9.44
N ILE A 35 -16.24 9.81 8.26
CA ILE A 35 -17.56 9.32 7.81
C ILE A 35 -17.54 7.80 7.62
N SER A 36 -18.71 7.17 7.61
CA SER A 36 -18.80 5.71 7.40
C SER A 36 -18.37 5.31 5.99
N LEU A 37 -17.75 4.13 5.84
CA LEU A 37 -17.44 3.50 4.55
C LEU A 37 -18.67 2.90 3.87
N LYS A 38 -19.76 2.70 4.62
CA LYS A 38 -20.97 2.11 4.11
C LYS A 38 -21.44 2.83 2.85
N HIS A 39 -21.74 2.05 1.83
CA HIS A 39 -22.19 2.53 0.52
C HIS A 39 -21.14 3.30 -0.32
N LEU A 40 -19.87 3.39 0.09
CA LEU A 40 -18.82 3.94 -0.76
C LEU A 40 -18.61 2.99 -1.97
N PRO A 41 -18.90 3.42 -3.21
CA PRO A 41 -18.71 2.55 -4.35
C PRO A 41 -17.22 2.37 -4.65
N VAL A 42 -16.82 1.16 -5.00
CA VAL A 42 -15.50 0.89 -5.58
C VAL A 42 -15.34 1.71 -6.86
N PRO A 43 -14.20 2.42 -7.06
CA PRO A 43 -13.97 3.19 -8.28
C PRO A 43 -14.19 2.35 -9.54
N PRO A 44 -15.00 2.82 -10.51
CA PRO A 44 -15.30 2.04 -11.71
C PRO A 44 -14.07 1.93 -12.62
N VAL A 45 -14.00 0.84 -13.39
CA VAL A 45 -12.96 0.60 -14.41
C VAL A 45 -13.63 0.58 -15.79
N PRO A 46 -13.65 1.70 -16.52
CA PRO A 46 -14.31 1.77 -17.83
C PRO A 46 -13.75 0.74 -18.82
N GLY A 47 -14.64 0.04 -19.53
CA GLY A 47 -14.33 -0.98 -20.52
C GLY A 47 -13.99 -2.36 -19.95
N LEU A 48 -13.91 -2.50 -18.62
CA LEU A 48 -13.65 -3.81 -18.00
C LEU A 48 -14.90 -4.71 -18.04
N LEU A 49 -16.03 -4.18 -17.56
CA LEU A 49 -17.32 -4.88 -17.45
C LEU A 49 -18.43 -4.26 -18.31
N ASP A 50 -18.20 -3.05 -18.82
CA ASP A 50 -19.16 -2.21 -19.51
C ASP A 50 -18.72 -1.92 -20.96
N GLY A 51 -19.63 -1.30 -21.72
CA GLY A 51 -19.44 -0.99 -23.13
C GLY A 51 -19.80 -2.15 -24.08
N PRO A 52 -19.68 -1.93 -25.41
CA PRO A 52 -20.10 -2.90 -26.43
C PRO A 52 -19.14 -4.09 -26.59
N ASP A 53 -17.92 -3.99 -26.07
CA ASP A 53 -16.87 -5.01 -26.23
C ASP A 53 -16.02 -5.14 -24.95
N PRO A 54 -16.65 -5.53 -23.81
CA PRO A 54 -15.99 -5.57 -22.51
C PRO A 54 -14.90 -6.65 -22.47
N ILE A 55 -13.90 -6.44 -21.61
CA ILE A 55 -12.82 -7.41 -21.41
C ILE A 55 -13.32 -8.64 -20.64
N VAL A 56 -14.09 -8.41 -19.58
CA VAL A 56 -14.71 -9.44 -18.74
C VAL A 56 -16.19 -9.54 -19.11
N VAL A 57 -16.59 -10.68 -19.66
CA VAL A 57 -17.97 -10.95 -20.11
C VAL A 57 -18.80 -11.64 -19.02
N ASN A 58 -18.16 -12.20 -17.99
CA ASN A 58 -18.82 -12.77 -16.82
C ASN A 58 -18.05 -12.42 -15.54
N LYS A 59 -18.56 -11.42 -14.81
CA LYS A 59 -17.98 -10.94 -13.56
C LYS A 59 -17.84 -12.04 -12.51
N ASN A 60 -18.87 -12.87 -12.34
CA ASN A 60 -18.89 -13.90 -11.30
C ASN A 60 -17.83 -14.98 -11.56
N ALA A 61 -17.68 -15.42 -12.82
CA ALA A 61 -16.63 -16.36 -13.20
C ALA A 61 -15.22 -15.76 -12.99
N ALA A 62 -15.05 -14.45 -13.24
CA ALA A 62 -13.79 -13.75 -12.97
C ALA A 62 -13.48 -13.67 -11.47
N ILE A 63 -14.47 -13.43 -10.61
CA ILE A 63 -14.31 -13.43 -9.15
C ILE A 63 -13.93 -14.83 -8.64
N VAL A 64 -14.59 -15.89 -9.14
CA VAL A 64 -14.24 -17.29 -8.81
C VAL A 64 -12.79 -17.58 -9.21
N LEU A 65 -12.39 -17.18 -10.41
CA LEU A 65 -11.01 -17.31 -10.87
C LEU A 65 -10.04 -16.53 -9.97
N GLY A 66 -10.38 -15.30 -9.60
CA GLY A 66 -9.57 -14.42 -8.76
C GLY A 66 -9.33 -15.00 -7.38
N LYS A 67 -10.40 -15.38 -6.68
CA LYS A 67 -10.30 -16.02 -5.36
C LYS A 67 -9.50 -17.31 -5.43
N ALA A 68 -9.72 -18.15 -6.44
CA ALA A 68 -8.93 -19.36 -6.60
C ALA A 68 -7.43 -19.07 -6.83
N LEU A 69 -7.08 -18.10 -7.69
CA LEU A 69 -5.68 -17.73 -7.94
C LEU A 69 -5.00 -17.09 -6.72
N PHE A 70 -5.71 -16.26 -5.96
CA PHE A 70 -5.16 -15.60 -4.77
C PHE A 70 -4.71 -16.61 -3.71
N TRP A 71 -5.48 -17.69 -3.54
CA TRP A 71 -5.26 -18.70 -2.52
C TRP A 71 -4.43 -19.91 -2.99
N ASP A 72 -4.27 -20.18 -4.29
CA ASP A 72 -3.66 -21.43 -4.78
C ASP A 72 -2.14 -21.48 -4.66
N THR A 73 -1.62 -22.44 -3.88
CA THR A 73 -0.16 -22.64 -3.67
C THR A 73 0.58 -23.09 -4.94
N ASN A 74 -0.12 -23.53 -5.98
CA ASN A 74 0.48 -23.80 -7.30
C ASN A 74 0.89 -22.51 -8.03
N VAL A 75 0.42 -21.35 -7.59
CA VAL A 75 0.81 -20.05 -8.15
C VAL A 75 2.27 -19.73 -7.84
N GLY A 76 2.79 -20.07 -6.67
CA GLY A 76 4.21 -19.91 -6.35
C GLY A 76 5.11 -20.96 -6.98
N SER A 77 6.42 -20.70 -6.97
CA SER A 77 7.44 -21.65 -7.43
C SER A 77 7.71 -22.77 -6.43
N ASP A 78 7.39 -22.60 -5.15
CA ASP A 78 7.69 -23.55 -4.08
C ASP A 78 6.62 -23.62 -2.97
N GLY A 79 5.35 -23.50 -3.37
CA GLY A 79 4.20 -23.63 -2.48
C GLY A 79 3.69 -22.33 -1.86
N MET A 80 4.25 -21.18 -2.24
CA MET A 80 3.74 -19.87 -1.84
C MET A 80 2.48 -19.48 -2.65
N ALA A 81 1.58 -18.71 -2.04
CA ALA A 81 0.44 -18.05 -2.68
C ALA A 81 0.38 -16.59 -2.24
N CYS A 82 -0.45 -15.75 -2.87
CA CYS A 82 -0.71 -14.39 -2.36
C CYS A 82 -1.25 -14.46 -0.93
N ALA A 83 -2.21 -15.36 -0.68
CA ALA A 83 -2.76 -15.60 0.64
C ALA A 83 -1.74 -16.03 1.70
N SER A 84 -0.57 -16.58 1.33
CA SER A 84 0.44 -16.96 2.33
C SER A 84 0.97 -15.79 3.16
N CYS A 85 0.91 -14.57 2.62
CA CYS A 85 1.27 -13.33 3.31
C CYS A 85 0.05 -12.48 3.70
N HIS A 86 -1.16 -12.94 3.39
CA HIS A 86 -2.40 -12.14 3.50
C HIS A 86 -3.59 -12.93 4.09
N PHE A 87 -3.33 -14.04 4.78
CA PHE A 87 -4.39 -14.92 5.31
C PHE A 87 -5.09 -14.34 6.56
N HIS A 88 -4.43 -13.46 7.32
CA HIS A 88 -4.93 -12.97 8.60
C HIS A 88 -5.45 -11.54 8.48
N ALA A 89 -6.78 -11.35 8.37
CA ALA A 89 -7.39 -10.04 8.09
C ALA A 89 -6.76 -9.32 6.87
N GLY A 90 -6.31 -10.09 5.88
CA GLY A 90 -5.61 -9.57 4.70
C GLY A 90 -4.13 -9.26 4.90
N ALA A 91 -3.55 -9.53 6.07
CA ALA A 91 -2.15 -9.30 6.44
C ALA A 91 -1.44 -10.61 6.88
N ASP A 92 -0.21 -10.50 7.38
CA ASP A 92 0.61 -11.62 7.84
C ASP A 92 0.76 -11.63 9.36
N GLY A 93 0.09 -12.56 10.04
CA GLY A 93 0.18 -12.73 11.50
C GLY A 93 1.26 -13.72 11.96
N ARG A 94 2.14 -14.21 11.07
CA ARG A 94 3.16 -15.19 11.44
C ARG A 94 4.24 -14.55 12.33
N VAL A 95 4.84 -15.34 13.23
CA VAL A 95 5.93 -14.89 14.12
C VAL A 95 7.26 -15.56 13.86
N LYS A 96 7.31 -16.64 13.05
CA LYS A 96 8.54 -17.38 12.77
C LYS A 96 9.04 -17.14 11.35
N ASN A 97 10.35 -16.93 11.21
CA ASN A 97 11.01 -16.60 9.94
C ASN A 97 10.47 -15.32 9.29
N GLN A 98 10.28 -14.25 10.08
CA GLN A 98 9.73 -12.99 9.58
C GLN A 98 10.73 -11.83 9.59
N LEU A 99 12.02 -12.06 9.88
CA LEU A 99 13.04 -11.00 9.89
C LEU A 99 13.81 -10.92 8.57
N ALA A 100 14.02 -9.69 8.08
CA ALA A 100 14.92 -9.36 6.98
C ALA A 100 15.86 -8.20 7.40
N PRO A 101 17.17 -8.27 7.11
CA PRO A 101 18.13 -7.22 7.49
C PRO A 101 18.14 -6.03 6.52
N GLY A 102 18.53 -4.85 7.01
CA GLY A 102 18.88 -3.66 6.21
C GLY A 102 17.77 -2.96 5.43
N GLY A 103 16.55 -3.48 5.36
CA GLY A 103 15.45 -2.83 4.62
C GLY A 103 15.64 -2.80 3.09
N GLN A 104 14.75 -2.09 2.40
CA GLN A 104 14.62 -2.16 0.94
C GLN A 104 15.72 -1.41 0.16
N SER A 105 16.29 -0.35 0.72
CA SER A 105 17.24 0.54 0.02
C SER A 105 18.69 0.26 0.35
N SER A 106 18.99 -0.52 1.39
CA SER A 106 20.37 -0.84 1.75
C SER A 106 21.01 -1.78 0.73
N PRO A 107 22.28 -1.53 0.34
CA PRO A 107 23.04 -2.45 -0.51
C PRO A 107 23.11 -3.85 0.11
N LEU A 108 22.98 -4.90 -0.70
CA LEU A 108 23.06 -6.29 -0.21
C LEU A 108 24.37 -6.61 0.55
N SER A 109 25.46 -5.89 0.26
CA SER A 109 26.74 -6.03 0.97
C SER A 109 26.70 -5.56 2.41
N ASP A 110 25.73 -4.71 2.74
CA ASP A 110 25.62 -4.01 4.02
C ASP A 110 24.46 -4.59 4.85
N GLN A 111 23.71 -5.55 4.30
CA GLN A 111 22.60 -6.20 4.98
C GLN A 111 23.12 -7.32 5.88
N GLU A 112 23.03 -7.12 7.20
CA GLU A 112 23.36 -8.13 8.21
C GLU A 112 22.27 -8.18 9.29
N PHE A 113 22.00 -9.37 9.84
CA PHE A 113 21.05 -9.50 10.94
C PHE A 113 21.63 -8.87 12.21
N SER A 114 20.96 -7.83 12.70
CA SER A 114 21.31 -7.18 13.97
C SER A 114 21.19 -8.15 15.16
N ASN A 115 21.88 -7.86 16.27
CA ASN A 115 21.66 -8.57 17.53
C ASN A 115 20.33 -8.14 18.17
N ALA A 116 19.77 -8.97 19.03
CA ALA A 116 18.64 -8.65 19.90
C ALA A 116 19.07 -7.75 21.06
N VAL A 117 18.09 -7.20 21.80
CA VAL A 117 18.31 -6.41 23.03
C VAL A 117 19.20 -7.15 24.05
N THR A 118 19.08 -8.47 24.11
CA THR A 118 19.84 -9.34 25.03
C THR A 118 21.29 -9.57 24.61
N GLY A 119 21.68 -9.08 23.42
CA GLY A 119 22.98 -9.37 22.80
C GLY A 119 23.05 -10.70 22.04
N ALA A 120 21.96 -11.49 22.01
CA ALA A 120 21.87 -12.69 21.18
C ALA A 120 21.77 -12.32 19.70
N SER A 121 22.41 -13.08 18.81
CA SER A 121 22.27 -12.87 17.36
C SER A 121 20.85 -13.19 16.91
N LEU A 122 20.15 -12.20 16.33
CA LEU A 122 18.98 -12.51 15.50
C LEU A 122 19.47 -13.18 14.21
N GLY A 123 18.54 -13.77 13.47
CA GLY A 123 18.89 -14.45 12.24
C GLY A 123 17.66 -14.93 11.46
N PRO A 124 17.91 -15.60 10.33
CA PRO A 124 16.83 -16.23 9.59
C PRO A 124 16.17 -17.30 10.46
N ASN A 125 14.87 -17.56 10.29
CA ASN A 125 14.11 -18.51 11.10
C ASN A 125 13.90 -18.15 12.59
N HIS A 126 14.28 -16.94 13.03
CA HIS A 126 13.99 -16.43 14.38
C HIS A 126 12.48 -16.51 14.68
N THR A 127 12.14 -16.77 15.94
CA THR A 127 10.76 -16.72 16.44
C THR A 127 10.59 -15.44 17.25
N LEU A 128 9.77 -14.53 16.72
CA LEU A 128 9.54 -13.23 17.33
C LEU A 128 8.92 -13.34 18.72
N SER A 129 9.43 -12.52 19.63
CA SER A 129 8.99 -12.38 21.00
C SER A 129 8.56 -10.95 21.31
N VAL A 130 7.90 -10.74 22.45
CA VAL A 130 7.55 -9.39 22.92
C VAL A 130 8.79 -8.52 23.09
N ALA A 131 9.92 -9.11 23.53
CA ALA A 131 11.17 -8.39 23.77
C ALA A 131 11.85 -7.84 22.49
N ASP A 132 11.49 -8.38 21.32
CA ASP A 132 12.01 -7.88 20.04
C ASP A 132 11.39 -6.54 19.64
N PHE A 133 10.31 -6.10 20.30
CA PHE A 133 9.57 -4.90 19.93
C PHE A 133 9.59 -3.80 21.01
N PRO A 134 9.57 -2.52 20.60
CA PRO A 134 9.72 -2.05 19.21
C PRO A 134 11.15 -2.25 18.68
N LEU A 135 11.34 -2.17 17.36
CA LEU A 135 12.68 -2.27 16.74
C LEU A 135 13.55 -1.01 17.00
N HIS A 136 12.94 0.05 17.51
CA HIS A 136 13.62 1.25 18.01
C HIS A 136 13.10 1.55 19.42
N GLN A 137 13.87 1.20 20.44
CA GLN A 137 13.49 1.28 21.85
C GLN A 137 14.18 2.45 22.53
N ARG A 138 13.38 3.16 23.33
CA ARG A 138 13.83 4.27 24.16
C ARG A 138 13.57 3.96 25.63
N GLU A 139 14.39 4.53 26.51
CA GLU A 139 14.23 4.42 27.97
C GLU A 139 12.85 4.91 28.42
N ASP A 140 12.41 6.06 27.87
CA ASP A 140 11.03 6.50 27.97
C ASP A 140 10.41 6.48 26.55
N PRO A 141 9.46 5.56 26.25
CA PRO A 141 8.89 5.45 24.92
C PRO A 141 8.05 6.67 24.51
N LEU A 142 7.73 7.58 25.43
CA LEU A 142 6.94 8.78 25.16
C LEU A 142 7.81 10.03 24.95
N GLN A 143 9.13 9.97 25.15
CA GLN A 143 10.03 11.11 25.05
C GLN A 143 11.03 10.97 23.90
N GLU A 144 11.06 11.96 23.01
CA GLU A 144 11.96 11.97 21.84
C GLU A 144 13.46 11.98 22.23
N HIS A 145 13.79 12.57 23.38
CA HIS A 145 15.17 12.78 23.80
C HIS A 145 15.66 11.82 24.88
N SER A 146 14.85 10.83 25.30
CA SER A 146 15.34 9.80 26.21
C SER A 146 16.35 8.89 25.52
N ALA A 147 17.22 8.25 26.30
CA ALA A 147 18.26 7.36 25.79
C ALA A 147 17.67 6.25 24.91
N ILE A 148 18.39 5.90 23.83
CA ILE A 148 18.07 4.74 23.00
C ILE A 148 18.63 3.50 23.70
N LEU A 149 17.78 2.51 23.95
CA LEU A 149 18.16 1.24 24.57
C LEU A 149 18.49 0.18 23.53
N PHE A 150 17.81 0.24 22.38
CA PHE A 150 17.94 -0.72 21.30
C PHE A 150 17.53 -0.07 19.98
N ASP A 151 18.26 -0.37 18.91
CA ASP A 151 17.92 0.07 17.57
C ASP A 151 18.42 -0.97 16.57
N THR A 152 17.59 -1.28 15.58
CA THR A 152 17.92 -2.22 14.51
C THR A 152 17.27 -1.77 13.21
N ASP A 153 17.98 -1.98 12.11
CA ASP A 153 17.50 -1.76 10.73
C ASP A 153 16.75 -2.96 10.15
N ASN A 154 16.72 -4.09 10.88
CA ASN A 154 15.86 -5.23 10.57
C ASN A 154 14.41 -4.81 10.30
N VAL A 155 13.74 -5.60 9.48
CA VAL A 155 12.34 -5.47 9.10
C VAL A 155 11.60 -6.74 9.49
N VAL A 156 10.42 -6.59 10.08
CA VAL A 156 9.46 -7.68 10.20
C VAL A 156 8.59 -7.69 8.94
N GLY A 157 8.91 -8.61 8.03
CA GLY A 157 8.24 -8.80 6.75
C GLY A 157 7.44 -10.10 6.69
N SER A 158 7.30 -10.64 5.49
CA SER A 158 6.64 -11.91 5.20
C SER A 158 7.63 -12.93 4.65
N SER A 159 7.69 -14.11 5.27
CA SER A 159 8.43 -15.25 4.70
C SER A 159 7.86 -15.66 3.35
N GLY A 160 8.73 -15.76 2.34
CA GLY A 160 8.41 -16.14 0.97
C GLY A 160 9.12 -17.41 0.47
N THR A 161 9.70 -17.32 -0.73
CA THR A 161 10.34 -18.43 -1.45
C THR A 161 11.78 -18.67 -0.98
N PHE A 162 12.33 -19.86 -1.28
CA PHE A 162 13.78 -20.11 -1.26
C PHE A 162 14.53 -19.43 -2.43
N GLY A 163 13.81 -18.90 -3.43
CA GLY A 163 14.40 -18.32 -4.64
C GLY A 163 15.05 -19.35 -5.56
N GLY A 164 16.16 -18.96 -6.20
CA GLY A 164 16.88 -19.75 -7.20
C GLY A 164 16.57 -19.36 -8.64
N GLU A 165 17.25 -20.00 -9.60
CA GLU A 165 17.07 -19.73 -11.04
C GLU A 165 16.00 -20.64 -11.63
N PHE A 166 14.97 -20.05 -12.25
CA PHE A 166 13.90 -20.78 -12.92
C PHE A 166 14.44 -21.65 -14.06
N ARG A 167 13.94 -22.88 -14.19
CA ARG A 167 14.30 -23.80 -15.29
C ARG A 167 13.08 -24.21 -16.11
N ALA A 168 12.02 -24.66 -15.44
CA ALA A 168 10.82 -25.15 -16.11
C ALA A 168 9.61 -25.22 -15.17
N VAL A 169 8.42 -25.22 -15.79
CA VAL A 169 7.17 -25.64 -15.14
C VAL A 169 6.76 -27.02 -15.64
N ASP A 170 6.18 -27.82 -14.76
CA ASP A 170 5.43 -29.01 -15.16
C ASP A 170 3.95 -28.66 -15.30
N ARG A 171 3.25 -29.31 -16.23
CA ARG A 171 1.84 -28.97 -16.54
C ARG A 171 0.81 -29.78 -15.75
N PHE A 172 1.18 -30.93 -15.19
CA PHE A 172 0.19 -31.95 -14.80
C PHE A 172 0.41 -32.59 -13.43
N THR A 173 1.65 -32.72 -12.99
CA THR A 173 2.08 -33.61 -11.90
C THR A 173 2.67 -32.86 -10.72
N THR A 174 3.70 -32.03 -10.92
CA THR A 174 4.45 -31.45 -9.79
C THR A 174 3.92 -30.06 -9.40
N PRO A 175 3.67 -29.78 -8.11
CA PRO A 175 3.14 -28.47 -7.69
C PRO A 175 4.17 -27.35 -7.79
N ASN A 176 5.46 -27.68 -7.67
CA ASN A 176 6.56 -26.72 -7.59
C ASN A 176 7.24 -26.53 -8.95
N ASP A 177 7.78 -25.34 -9.17
CA ASP A 177 8.61 -25.05 -10.33
C ASP A 177 9.97 -25.73 -10.18
N THR A 178 10.52 -26.21 -11.28
CA THR A 178 11.90 -26.70 -11.31
C THR A 178 12.83 -25.50 -11.32
N CYS A 179 13.65 -25.36 -10.28
CA CYS A 179 14.62 -24.28 -10.16
C CYS A 179 15.97 -24.80 -9.67
N SER A 180 17.04 -24.13 -10.10
CA SER A 180 18.38 -24.32 -9.57
C SER A 180 18.51 -23.54 -8.28
N ARG A 181 18.60 -24.24 -7.14
CA ARG A 181 18.60 -23.64 -5.81
C ARG A 181 19.93 -23.88 -5.08
N SER A 182 20.33 -22.89 -4.31
CA SER A 182 21.45 -22.91 -3.37
C SER A 182 21.01 -22.24 -2.08
N ALA A 183 21.81 -22.37 -1.01
CA ALA A 183 21.64 -21.49 0.14
C ALA A 183 21.81 -20.03 -0.31
N ASP A 184 20.92 -19.16 0.17
CA ASP A 184 21.01 -17.72 -0.03
C ASP A 184 22.16 -17.15 0.82
N SER A 185 22.76 -16.03 0.41
CA SER A 185 23.89 -15.43 1.13
C SER A 185 23.47 -14.73 2.42
N LEU A 186 22.21 -14.33 2.54
CA LEU A 186 21.65 -13.70 3.74
C LEU A 186 20.76 -14.69 4.49
N PHE A 187 19.89 -15.38 3.76
CA PHE A 187 18.88 -16.26 4.36
C PHE A 187 19.40 -17.70 4.48
N HIS A 188 20.30 -17.93 5.43
CA HIS A 188 20.85 -19.25 5.75
C HIS A 188 21.27 -19.40 7.21
N ALA A 189 21.28 -20.64 7.71
CA ALA A 189 21.92 -20.99 8.98
C ALA A 189 23.01 -22.04 8.71
N GLY A 190 24.27 -21.65 8.92
CA GLY A 190 25.43 -22.44 8.49
C GLY A 190 25.42 -22.64 6.97
N VAL A 191 25.39 -23.89 6.51
CA VAL A 191 25.36 -24.22 5.07
C VAL A 191 23.94 -24.45 4.52
N VAL A 192 22.90 -24.28 5.35
CA VAL A 192 21.52 -24.61 5.02
C VAL A 192 20.73 -23.35 4.73
N GLY A 193 20.19 -23.21 3.51
CA GLY A 193 19.38 -22.06 3.11
C GLY A 193 17.98 -22.10 3.72
N THR A 194 17.51 -20.96 4.24
CA THR A 194 16.14 -20.75 4.72
C THR A 194 15.30 -20.05 3.66
N ARG A 195 13.98 -19.93 3.89
CA ARG A 195 13.12 -19.08 3.07
C ARG A 195 13.49 -17.63 3.28
N LYS A 196 13.47 -16.86 2.19
CA LYS A 196 13.74 -15.42 2.20
C LYS A 196 12.55 -14.68 2.82
N VAL A 197 12.80 -13.47 3.32
CA VAL A 197 11.78 -12.61 3.94
C VAL A 197 11.74 -11.28 3.22
N THR A 198 10.54 -10.73 3.03
CA THR A 198 10.39 -9.40 2.41
C THR A 198 10.98 -8.30 3.28
N SER A 199 11.56 -7.29 2.63
CA SER A 199 12.13 -6.07 3.22
C SER A 199 11.08 -5.03 3.64
N ARG A 200 9.79 -5.40 3.59
CA ARG A 200 8.65 -4.62 4.07
C ARG A 200 7.59 -5.57 4.61
N ASN A 201 6.83 -5.09 5.58
CA ASN A 201 5.64 -5.75 6.10
C ASN A 201 4.52 -5.78 5.04
N ALA A 202 3.78 -6.88 4.97
CA ALA A 202 2.62 -7.02 4.10
C ALA A 202 1.41 -6.23 4.64
N PRO A 203 0.92 -5.19 3.94
CA PRO A 203 -0.28 -4.47 4.37
C PRO A 203 -1.54 -5.31 4.12
N SER A 204 -2.65 -4.94 4.78
CA SER A 204 -3.94 -5.58 4.49
C SER A 204 -4.40 -5.35 3.05
N VAL A 205 -4.90 -6.41 2.41
CA VAL A 205 -5.59 -6.36 1.10
C VAL A 205 -7.05 -5.94 1.19
N ILE A 206 -7.64 -5.94 2.39
CA ILE A 206 -9.03 -5.52 2.62
C ILE A 206 -9.14 -4.02 2.40
N ASN A 207 -10.18 -3.59 1.69
CA ASN A 207 -10.41 -2.21 1.23
C ASN A 207 -9.32 -1.65 0.29
N ALA A 208 -8.35 -2.46 -0.18
CA ALA A 208 -7.27 -1.99 -1.04
C ALA A 208 -7.77 -1.49 -2.41
N ALA A 209 -9.00 -1.87 -2.81
CA ALA A 209 -9.68 -1.38 -4.01
C ALA A 209 -9.91 0.13 -4.03
N PHE A 210 -9.87 0.81 -2.88
CA PHE A 210 -9.97 2.27 -2.83
C PHE A 210 -8.62 2.97 -3.04
N ASN A 211 -7.49 2.27 -2.96
CA ASN A 211 -6.17 2.89 -3.12
C ASN A 211 -5.93 3.31 -4.57
N HIS A 212 -5.50 4.55 -4.77
CA HIS A 212 -5.13 5.04 -6.11
C HIS A 212 -3.88 4.32 -6.66
N ARG A 213 -2.85 4.14 -5.82
CA ARG A 213 -1.68 3.29 -6.10
C ARG A 213 -1.48 2.27 -4.98
N ASN A 214 -0.97 1.10 -5.30
CA ASN A 214 -0.73 0.02 -4.34
C ASN A 214 0.77 -0.26 -4.13
N PHE A 215 1.08 -1.10 -3.13
CA PHE A 215 2.37 -1.16 -2.40
C PHE A 215 2.68 0.07 -1.54
N TRP A 216 3.60 -0.08 -0.59
CA TRP A 216 4.03 0.99 0.30
C TRP A 216 4.68 2.17 -0.44
N ASP A 217 5.38 1.93 -1.55
CA ASP A 217 6.02 2.94 -2.40
C ASP A 217 5.17 3.33 -3.62
N GLY A 218 3.93 2.84 -3.71
CA GLY A 218 3.03 3.19 -4.81
C GLY A 218 3.45 2.66 -6.18
N ARG A 219 4.39 1.70 -6.27
CA ARG A 219 4.91 1.22 -7.56
C ARG A 219 3.87 0.48 -8.40
N ALA A 220 2.81 -0.08 -7.79
CA ALA A 220 1.69 -0.64 -8.53
C ALA A 220 0.80 0.50 -9.04
N ASN A 221 0.92 0.77 -10.34
CA ASN A 221 0.34 1.93 -11.00
C ASN A 221 -1.20 1.86 -11.07
N ASN A 222 -1.86 3.02 -10.94
CA ASN A 222 -3.32 3.18 -11.11
C ASN A 222 -3.82 2.66 -12.48
N VAL A 223 -2.99 2.75 -13.51
CA VAL A 223 -3.28 2.24 -14.84
C VAL A 223 -2.71 0.84 -15.00
N PHE A 224 -3.56 -0.14 -15.32
CA PHE A 224 -3.10 -1.48 -15.69
C PHE A 224 -2.95 -1.61 -17.21
N ASN A 225 -1.77 -2.06 -17.62
CA ASN A 225 -1.36 -2.16 -19.02
C ASN A 225 -1.59 -3.55 -19.65
N GLY A 226 -2.03 -4.51 -18.84
CA GLY A 226 -2.34 -5.89 -19.23
C GLY A 226 -1.29 -6.94 -18.86
N SER A 227 -0.07 -6.56 -18.48
CA SER A 227 1.00 -7.55 -18.27
C SER A 227 2.09 -7.19 -17.24
N SER A 228 2.11 -5.99 -16.67
CA SER A 228 3.13 -5.58 -15.70
C SER A 228 2.59 -4.56 -14.68
N PRO A 229 3.27 -4.36 -13.53
CA PRO A 229 2.80 -3.45 -12.47
C PRO A 229 2.98 -1.96 -12.81
N TRP A 230 3.71 -1.66 -13.89
CA TRP A 230 4.31 -0.36 -14.13
C TRP A 230 3.43 0.64 -14.88
N GLY A 231 2.20 0.25 -15.26
CA GLY A 231 1.31 1.11 -16.04
C GLY A 231 1.99 1.59 -17.32
N ASP A 232 1.96 2.89 -17.62
CA ASP A 232 2.53 3.47 -18.84
C ASP A 232 4.07 3.48 -18.91
N ARG A 233 4.75 3.19 -17.80
CA ARG A 233 6.22 3.17 -17.74
C ARG A 233 6.86 1.98 -18.44
N ASP A 234 6.14 0.87 -18.57
CA ASP A 234 6.64 -0.31 -19.30
C ASP A 234 6.27 -0.22 -20.79
N PRO A 235 7.20 0.09 -21.70
CA PRO A 235 6.89 0.23 -23.12
C PRO A 235 6.55 -1.11 -23.80
N ASN A 236 6.93 -2.24 -23.19
CA ASN A 236 6.76 -3.58 -23.76
C ASN A 236 5.48 -4.27 -23.29
N ALA A 237 4.72 -3.66 -22.39
CA ALA A 237 3.48 -4.23 -21.89
C ALA A 237 2.40 -4.40 -22.97
N GLY A 238 1.50 -5.36 -22.77
CA GLY A 238 0.32 -5.55 -23.59
C GLY A 238 -0.11 -7.00 -23.73
N VAL A 239 -1.21 -7.20 -24.44
CA VAL A 239 -1.91 -8.46 -24.61
C VAL A 239 -2.11 -8.79 -26.08
N TRP A 240 -2.12 -10.07 -26.43
CA TRP A 240 -2.34 -10.56 -27.78
C TRP A 240 -3.83 -10.68 -28.07
N VAL A 241 -4.34 -9.90 -29.02
CA VAL A 241 -5.75 -9.83 -29.39
C VAL A 241 -5.97 -10.46 -30.76
N LYS A 242 -6.93 -11.38 -30.83
CA LYS A 242 -7.38 -12.01 -32.07
C LYS A 242 -8.09 -10.98 -32.94
N GLN A 243 -7.53 -10.73 -34.12
CA GLN A 243 -8.14 -9.87 -35.13
C GLN A 243 -9.06 -10.66 -36.05
N ASN A 244 -8.65 -11.88 -36.42
CA ASN A 244 -9.40 -12.81 -37.24
C ASN A 244 -8.90 -14.24 -36.99
N ALA A 245 -9.28 -15.21 -37.82
CA ALA A 245 -8.89 -16.61 -37.64
C ALA A 245 -7.38 -16.88 -37.76
N THR A 246 -6.62 -16.03 -38.46
CA THR A 246 -5.21 -16.26 -38.81
C THR A 246 -4.25 -15.19 -38.30
N THR A 247 -4.76 -14.09 -37.72
CA THR A 247 -3.96 -12.95 -37.26
C THR A 247 -4.18 -12.61 -35.78
N LEU A 248 -3.07 -12.48 -35.06
CA LEU A 248 -2.97 -11.84 -33.74
C LEU A 248 -2.30 -10.47 -33.86
N SER A 249 -2.68 -9.52 -33.01
CA SER A 249 -1.92 -8.29 -32.79
C SER A 249 -1.72 -8.04 -31.30
N LYS A 250 -0.56 -7.51 -30.94
CA LYS A 250 -0.28 -7.09 -29.56
C LYS A 250 -0.87 -5.70 -29.34
N GLN A 251 -1.66 -5.53 -28.29
CA GLN A 251 -2.32 -4.28 -27.92
C GLN A 251 -2.03 -3.95 -26.47
N ARG A 252 -1.72 -2.69 -26.17
CA ARG A 252 -1.59 -2.20 -24.79
C ARG A 252 -2.98 -1.99 -24.22
N LEU A 253 -3.24 -2.45 -23.00
CA LEU A 253 -4.44 -2.02 -22.27
C LEU A 253 -4.18 -0.70 -21.56
N HIS A 254 -5.23 0.05 -21.26
CA HIS A 254 -5.13 1.29 -20.49
C HIS A 254 -6.35 1.38 -19.56
N LEU A 255 -6.32 0.57 -18.50
CA LEU A 255 -7.41 0.47 -17.53
C LEU A 255 -7.08 1.31 -16.30
N ILE A 256 -7.73 2.47 -16.16
CA ILE A 256 -7.63 3.31 -14.95
C ILE A 256 -8.30 2.62 -13.75
N ASN A 257 -8.02 3.08 -12.53
CA ASN A 257 -8.55 2.49 -11.29
C ASN A 257 -8.24 0.98 -11.16
N SER A 258 -7.11 0.54 -11.72
CA SER A 258 -6.72 -0.86 -11.78
C SER A 258 -5.36 -1.12 -11.11
N SER A 259 -5.08 -0.39 -10.04
CA SER A 259 -3.86 -0.58 -9.25
C SER A 259 -3.76 -1.96 -8.59
N LEU A 260 -4.90 -2.62 -8.33
CA LEU A 260 -4.92 -4.00 -7.84
C LEU A 260 -4.45 -5.00 -8.90
N ALA A 261 -4.87 -4.86 -10.16
CA ALA A 261 -4.35 -5.71 -11.23
C ALA A 261 -2.85 -5.49 -11.45
N SER A 262 -2.40 -4.23 -11.39
CA SER A 262 -0.97 -3.90 -11.38
C SER A 262 -0.23 -4.54 -10.21
N LEU A 263 -0.80 -4.52 -9.00
CA LEU A 263 -0.20 -5.17 -7.83
C LEU A 263 -0.12 -6.69 -8.01
N ALA A 264 -1.23 -7.32 -8.39
CA ALA A 264 -1.37 -8.78 -8.42
C ALA A 264 -0.31 -9.46 -9.31
N VAL A 265 0.10 -8.82 -10.40
CA VAL A 265 1.06 -9.42 -11.35
C VAL A 265 2.53 -9.38 -10.88
N ALA A 266 2.85 -8.63 -9.82
CA ALA A 266 4.22 -8.49 -9.34
C ALA A 266 4.71 -9.65 -8.44
N PRO A 267 3.99 -10.04 -7.35
CA PRO A 267 4.46 -11.09 -6.44
C PRO A 267 4.78 -12.44 -7.09
N PRO A 268 3.98 -12.96 -8.05
CA PRO A 268 4.27 -14.23 -8.73
C PRO A 268 5.54 -14.24 -9.61
N GLN A 269 6.25 -13.11 -9.72
CA GLN A 269 7.52 -12.96 -10.42
C GLN A 269 8.66 -12.51 -9.48
N ASN A 270 8.35 -12.19 -8.21
CA ASN A 270 9.31 -11.68 -7.25
C ASN A 270 10.13 -12.81 -6.60
N THR A 271 11.47 -12.62 -6.57
CA THR A 271 12.45 -13.61 -6.11
C THR A 271 12.61 -13.76 -4.60
N THR A 272 11.85 -12.98 -3.84
CA THR A 272 11.74 -13.07 -2.38
C THR A 272 10.35 -13.55 -1.99
N GLU A 273 9.30 -13.11 -2.69
CA GLU A 273 7.91 -13.43 -2.35
C GLU A 273 7.51 -14.83 -2.81
N MET A 274 7.39 -15.08 -4.12
CA MET A 274 6.71 -16.28 -4.63
C MET A 274 7.46 -17.05 -5.73
N ALA A 275 8.54 -16.50 -6.31
CA ALA A 275 9.07 -17.00 -7.57
C ALA A 275 10.57 -17.27 -7.58
N CYS A 276 11.00 -18.20 -8.43
CA CYS A 276 12.38 -18.25 -8.87
C CYS A 276 12.69 -17.09 -9.85
N ARG A 277 13.94 -16.64 -9.90
CA ARG A 277 14.40 -15.60 -10.85
C ARG A 277 14.12 -16.03 -12.29
N ASN A 278 13.72 -15.06 -13.13
CA ASN A 278 13.37 -15.23 -14.55
C ASN A 278 12.07 -16.01 -14.84
N ARG A 279 11.28 -16.36 -13.81
CA ARG A 279 9.95 -16.91 -14.01
C ARG A 279 8.99 -15.82 -14.51
N THR A 280 8.25 -16.09 -15.59
CA THR A 280 7.29 -15.15 -16.18
C THR A 280 5.84 -15.56 -15.93
N LEU A 281 4.89 -14.63 -16.05
CA LEU A 281 3.46 -14.94 -16.00
C LEU A 281 3.00 -15.87 -17.13
N MET A 282 3.73 -15.89 -18.26
CA MET A 282 3.43 -16.80 -19.38
C MET A 282 3.76 -18.26 -19.01
N GLU A 283 4.89 -18.48 -18.32
CA GLU A 283 5.22 -19.78 -17.75
C GLU A 283 4.24 -20.19 -16.65
N LEU A 284 3.76 -19.23 -15.85
CA LEU A 284 2.68 -19.48 -14.89
C LEU A 284 1.38 -19.92 -15.59
N GLY A 285 1.01 -19.27 -16.70
CA GLY A 285 -0.13 -19.70 -17.50
C GLY A 285 0.05 -21.12 -18.04
N ARG A 286 1.23 -21.42 -18.58
CA ARG A 286 1.59 -22.77 -19.04
C ARG A 286 1.46 -23.82 -17.94
N LYS A 287 1.82 -23.47 -16.70
CA LYS A 287 1.68 -24.33 -15.52
C LYS A 287 0.21 -24.57 -15.14
N LEU A 288 -0.60 -23.51 -15.09
CA LEU A 288 -1.91 -23.56 -14.43
C LEU A 288 -3.07 -23.91 -15.35
N LEU A 289 -3.04 -23.56 -16.64
CA LEU A 289 -4.24 -23.61 -17.50
C LEU A 289 -4.97 -24.96 -17.49
N LEU A 290 -4.22 -26.07 -17.45
CA LEU A 290 -4.77 -27.43 -17.47
C LEU A 290 -4.90 -28.06 -16.08
N ARG A 291 -4.63 -27.31 -15.02
CA ARG A 291 -4.77 -27.75 -13.64
C ARG A 291 -6.15 -27.43 -13.09
N ARG A 292 -6.52 -28.24 -12.10
CA ARG A 292 -7.64 -27.95 -11.22
C ARG A 292 -7.23 -26.85 -10.23
N PRO A 293 -8.02 -25.77 -10.09
CA PRO A 293 -7.76 -24.78 -9.07
C PRO A 293 -7.83 -25.39 -7.66
N LEU A 294 -6.93 -24.96 -6.79
CA LEU A 294 -6.84 -25.37 -5.38
C LEU A 294 -6.66 -26.88 -5.21
N GLN A 295 -6.08 -27.60 -6.18
CA GLN A 295 -6.00 -29.07 -6.19
C GLN A 295 -5.31 -29.71 -4.98
N ASN A 296 -4.59 -28.92 -4.18
CA ASN A 296 -3.91 -29.35 -2.95
C ASN A 296 -4.55 -28.79 -1.67
N GLN A 297 -5.67 -28.07 -1.78
CA GLN A 297 -6.32 -27.32 -0.71
C GLN A 297 -7.80 -27.67 -0.63
N LYS A 298 -8.34 -27.81 0.57
CA LYS A 298 -9.78 -27.99 0.76
C LYS A 298 -10.54 -26.69 0.43
N VAL A 299 -11.75 -26.83 -0.10
CA VAL A 299 -12.68 -25.71 -0.33
C VAL A 299 -13.94 -25.99 0.47
N HIS A 300 -14.34 -25.08 1.36
CA HIS A 300 -15.55 -25.28 2.15
C HIS A 300 -16.78 -25.35 1.21
N PRO A 301 -17.70 -26.33 1.39
CA PRO A 301 -18.90 -26.44 0.53
C PRO A 301 -19.80 -25.20 0.56
N GLU A 302 -19.78 -24.48 1.68
CA GLU A 302 -20.52 -23.24 1.90
C GLU A 302 -19.63 -21.98 1.76
N ASP A 303 -18.45 -22.07 1.16
CA ASP A 303 -17.68 -20.88 0.77
C ASP A 303 -18.54 -20.00 -0.15
N SER A 304 -18.56 -18.69 0.11
CA SER A 304 -19.49 -17.74 -0.51
C SER A 304 -19.30 -17.58 -2.03
N VAL A 305 -18.12 -17.93 -2.55
CA VAL A 305 -17.74 -17.79 -3.96
C VAL A 305 -17.41 -19.15 -4.58
N LEU A 306 -16.61 -19.96 -3.89
CA LEU A 306 -16.06 -21.23 -4.38
C LEU A 306 -16.93 -22.43 -4.03
N GLY A 307 -17.89 -22.31 -3.11
CA GLY A 307 -18.77 -23.38 -2.66
C GLY A 307 -19.42 -24.17 -3.81
N PRO A 308 -20.01 -23.53 -4.83
CA PRO A 308 -20.59 -24.21 -6.00
C PRO A 308 -19.61 -25.08 -6.80
N TYR A 309 -18.31 -24.86 -6.65
CA TYR A 309 -17.25 -25.61 -7.31
C TYR A 309 -16.53 -26.59 -6.36
N SER A 310 -16.85 -26.60 -5.06
CA SER A 310 -16.16 -27.45 -4.08
C SER A 310 -16.31 -28.94 -4.42
N LEU A 311 -15.22 -29.70 -4.27
CA LEU A 311 -15.25 -31.17 -4.29
C LEU A 311 -15.57 -31.77 -2.90
N ASN A 312 -16.11 -30.94 -2.01
CA ASN A 312 -16.53 -31.25 -0.65
C ASN A 312 -15.38 -31.83 0.20
N THR A 313 -15.33 -33.15 0.37
CA THR A 313 -14.31 -33.79 1.21
C THR A 313 -12.95 -33.92 0.51
N LYS A 314 -12.85 -33.62 -0.79
CA LYS A 314 -11.61 -33.73 -1.56
C LYS A 314 -11.03 -32.33 -1.86
N PRO A 315 -9.70 -32.18 -1.86
CA PRO A 315 -9.06 -30.95 -2.31
C PRO A 315 -9.41 -30.56 -3.76
N GLY A 316 -9.48 -29.25 -3.99
CA GLY A 316 -9.69 -28.62 -5.28
C GLY A 316 -11.13 -28.43 -5.71
N MET A 317 -11.25 -27.79 -6.87
CA MET A 317 -12.54 -27.40 -7.47
C MET A 317 -12.96 -28.32 -8.62
N ASN A 318 -14.27 -28.46 -8.88
CA ASN A 318 -14.80 -29.21 -10.01
C ASN A 318 -14.74 -28.43 -11.34
N THR A 319 -13.56 -27.91 -11.69
CA THR A 319 -13.30 -27.15 -12.93
C THR A 319 -11.80 -27.12 -13.26
N MET A 320 -11.42 -26.40 -14.32
CA MET A 320 -10.03 -26.10 -14.67
C MET A 320 -9.84 -24.59 -14.86
N TYR A 321 -8.62 -24.08 -14.64
CA TYR A 321 -8.31 -22.67 -14.86
C TYR A 321 -8.66 -22.18 -16.27
N LYS A 322 -8.33 -22.98 -17.30
CA LYS A 322 -8.70 -22.65 -18.69
C LYS A 322 -10.21 -22.45 -18.87
N LEU A 323 -11.04 -23.27 -18.23
CA LEU A 323 -12.50 -23.17 -18.36
C LEU A 323 -13.04 -21.92 -17.66
N LEU A 324 -12.52 -21.58 -16.48
CA LEU A 324 -12.87 -20.33 -15.80
C LEU A 324 -12.48 -19.10 -16.64
N ILE A 325 -11.29 -19.11 -17.27
CA ILE A 325 -10.87 -18.04 -18.18
C ILE A 325 -11.83 -17.91 -19.38
N MET A 326 -12.19 -19.04 -20.00
CA MET A 326 -13.11 -19.06 -21.14
C MET A 326 -14.51 -18.55 -20.79
N GLN A 327 -14.97 -18.79 -19.55
CA GLN A 327 -16.24 -18.28 -19.04
C GLN A 327 -16.17 -16.78 -18.72
N ALA A 328 -15.07 -16.34 -18.12
CA ALA A 328 -14.90 -14.99 -17.58
C ALA A 328 -14.58 -13.94 -18.65
N PHE A 329 -13.73 -14.26 -19.61
CA PHE A 329 -13.11 -13.25 -20.49
C PHE A 329 -13.56 -13.36 -21.95
N ASN A 330 -13.56 -12.22 -22.62
CA ASN A 330 -13.92 -12.09 -24.02
C ASN A 330 -13.07 -13.03 -24.91
N PRO A 331 -13.68 -13.83 -25.80
CA PRO A 331 -12.98 -14.80 -26.65
C PRO A 331 -11.84 -14.22 -27.50
N LYS A 332 -11.83 -12.91 -27.80
CA LYS A 332 -10.73 -12.29 -28.54
C LYS A 332 -9.36 -12.41 -27.84
N TYR A 333 -9.32 -12.70 -26.54
CA TYR A 333 -8.08 -12.83 -25.77
C TYR A 333 -7.58 -14.28 -25.60
N TRP A 334 -8.36 -15.30 -25.97
CA TRP A 334 -7.96 -16.71 -25.74
C TRP A 334 -8.34 -17.69 -26.86
N SER A 335 -9.21 -17.32 -27.80
CA SER A 335 -9.78 -18.23 -28.81
C SER A 335 -8.98 -18.34 -30.12
N PHE A 336 -7.76 -17.81 -30.17
CA PHE A 336 -6.92 -17.92 -31.36
C PHE A 336 -6.33 -19.32 -31.50
N SER A 337 -6.55 -19.93 -32.66
CA SER A 337 -6.05 -21.26 -33.03
C SER A 337 -5.22 -21.23 -34.32
N GLY A 338 -4.88 -20.04 -34.83
CA GLY A 338 -4.06 -19.88 -36.02
C GLY A 338 -2.57 -20.07 -35.75
N SER A 339 -1.75 -19.87 -36.79
CA SER A 339 -0.30 -20.13 -36.76
C SER A 339 0.57 -18.89 -36.54
N THR A 340 -0.01 -17.70 -36.29
CA THR A 340 0.79 -16.49 -35.99
C THR A 340 1.70 -16.77 -34.79
N PRO A 341 3.03 -16.69 -34.95
CA PRO A 341 3.94 -16.98 -33.85
C PRO A 341 3.89 -15.86 -32.82
N ILE A 342 3.75 -16.22 -31.55
CA ILE A 342 4.00 -15.32 -30.43
C ILE A 342 5.50 -15.39 -30.10
N PRO A 343 6.23 -14.27 -30.07
CA PRO A 343 7.65 -14.26 -29.73
C PRO A 343 7.91 -14.93 -28.38
N VAL A 344 8.90 -15.82 -28.35
CA VAL A 344 9.38 -16.48 -27.14
C VAL A 344 10.90 -16.38 -27.06
N PRO A 345 11.49 -16.40 -25.84
CA PRO A 345 12.92 -16.58 -25.69
C PRO A 345 13.43 -17.80 -26.47
N LYS A 346 14.63 -17.69 -27.02
CA LYS A 346 15.24 -18.74 -27.85
C LYS A 346 15.32 -20.07 -27.08
N GLY A 347 14.82 -21.14 -27.68
CA GLY A 347 14.86 -22.50 -27.10
C GLY A 347 13.63 -22.90 -26.30
N LEU A 348 12.63 -22.03 -26.15
CA LEU A 348 11.35 -22.37 -25.53
C LEU A 348 10.30 -22.76 -26.57
N ALA A 349 9.37 -23.63 -26.16
CA ALA A 349 8.18 -23.91 -26.96
C ALA A 349 7.34 -22.62 -27.11
N PRO A 350 6.76 -22.35 -28.29
CA PRO A 350 5.88 -21.20 -28.49
C PRO A 350 4.72 -21.17 -27.50
N TYR A 351 4.37 -19.99 -27.00
CA TYR A 351 3.16 -19.81 -26.20
C TYR A 351 1.93 -19.85 -27.09
N ASN A 352 0.85 -20.46 -26.60
CA ASN A 352 -0.47 -20.17 -27.16
C ASN A 352 -0.98 -18.81 -26.65
N GLN A 353 -2.04 -18.29 -27.26
CA GLN A 353 -2.59 -16.98 -26.89
C GLN A 353 -3.00 -16.88 -25.41
N THR A 354 -3.59 -17.95 -24.86
CA THR A 354 -4.04 -17.96 -23.46
C THR A 354 -2.86 -17.93 -22.48
N GLU A 355 -1.77 -18.66 -22.77
CA GLU A 355 -0.51 -18.61 -22.02
C GLU A 355 0.10 -17.21 -22.09
N ALA A 356 0.18 -16.62 -23.29
CA ALA A 356 0.77 -15.31 -23.49
C ALA A 356 0.01 -14.18 -22.78
N ASN A 357 -1.33 -14.30 -22.67
CA ASN A 357 -2.20 -13.33 -21.99
C ASN A 357 -2.45 -13.66 -20.52
N PHE A 358 -1.80 -14.68 -19.95
CA PHE A 358 -2.12 -15.14 -18.61
C PHE A 358 -1.99 -14.06 -17.54
N GLY A 359 -1.01 -13.15 -17.67
CA GLY A 359 -0.85 -12.01 -16.78
C GLY A 359 -2.08 -11.09 -16.73
N MET A 360 -2.76 -10.88 -17.86
CA MET A 360 -4.01 -10.09 -17.92
C MET A 360 -5.14 -10.80 -17.16
N PHE A 361 -5.33 -12.09 -17.42
CA PHE A 361 -6.37 -12.88 -16.75
C PHE A 361 -6.13 -12.94 -15.24
N PHE A 362 -4.86 -13.14 -14.84
CA PHE A 362 -4.44 -13.19 -13.45
C PHE A 362 -4.71 -11.88 -12.71
N GLY A 363 -4.20 -10.76 -13.25
CA GLY A 363 -4.34 -9.45 -12.61
C GLY A 363 -5.79 -8.99 -12.50
N LEU A 364 -6.57 -9.08 -13.59
CA LEU A 364 -7.95 -8.62 -13.60
C LEU A 364 -8.88 -9.50 -12.76
N ALA A 365 -8.66 -10.82 -12.71
CA ALA A 365 -9.44 -11.71 -11.88
C ALA A 365 -9.20 -11.44 -10.39
N ILE A 366 -7.94 -11.31 -9.96
CA ILE A 366 -7.61 -10.96 -8.58
C ILE A 366 -8.14 -9.58 -8.22
N GLN A 367 -7.99 -8.57 -9.08
CA GLN A 367 -8.59 -7.25 -8.84
C GLN A 367 -10.10 -7.33 -8.60
N LEU A 368 -10.83 -8.11 -9.41
CA LEU A 368 -12.27 -8.25 -9.23
C LEU A 368 -12.63 -8.99 -7.93
N TYR A 369 -11.81 -9.94 -7.49
CA TYR A 369 -11.95 -10.58 -6.18
C TYR A 369 -11.62 -9.63 -5.02
N GLU A 370 -10.47 -8.96 -5.03
CA GLU A 370 -10.09 -8.01 -3.98
C GLU A 370 -11.06 -6.81 -3.90
N SER A 371 -11.70 -6.45 -5.02
CA SER A 371 -12.79 -5.45 -5.04
C SER A 371 -14.06 -5.89 -4.31
N THR A 372 -14.19 -7.16 -3.91
CA THR A 372 -15.29 -7.62 -3.04
C THR A 372 -14.92 -7.56 -1.56
N LEU A 373 -13.64 -7.38 -1.21
CA LEU A 373 -13.16 -7.41 0.17
C LEU A 373 -13.34 -6.03 0.83
N ILE A 374 -14.60 -5.62 1.02
CA ILE A 374 -14.97 -4.34 1.62
C ILE A 374 -15.49 -4.54 3.04
N SER A 375 -14.86 -3.90 4.03
CA SER A 375 -15.19 -3.99 5.46
C SER A 375 -15.90 -2.73 5.96
N ASP A 376 -17.16 -2.60 5.57
CA ASP A 376 -18.05 -1.46 5.81
C ASP A 376 -19.12 -1.70 6.89
N GLU A 377 -18.97 -2.72 7.72
CA GLU A 377 -19.89 -3.08 8.81
C GLU A 377 -19.18 -3.11 10.19
N SER A 378 -18.13 -2.29 10.37
CA SER A 378 -17.52 -2.12 11.70
C SER A 378 -18.50 -1.45 12.69
N PRO A 379 -18.28 -1.55 14.02
CA PRO A 379 -19.06 -0.78 15.00
C PRO A 379 -19.13 0.72 14.66
N PHE A 380 -18.04 1.31 14.14
CA PHE A 380 -18.05 2.69 13.67
C PHE A 380 -18.99 2.91 12.49
N ASP A 381 -19.07 1.99 11.54
CA ASP A 381 -19.95 2.12 10.37
C ASP A 381 -21.43 1.85 10.68
N ASN A 382 -21.69 0.89 11.56
CA ASN A 382 -23.05 0.53 11.94
C ASN A 382 -23.69 1.51 12.92
N SER A 383 -22.88 2.26 13.68
CA SER A 383 -23.41 3.27 14.60
C SER A 383 -24.26 4.31 13.86
N ALA A 384 -25.47 4.54 14.34
CA ALA A 384 -26.29 5.69 13.92
C ALA A 384 -25.53 7.02 14.07
N ARG A 385 -25.91 8.03 13.28
CA ARG A 385 -25.26 9.34 13.20
C ARG A 385 -26.18 10.46 13.69
N ASP A 386 -25.61 11.42 14.41
CA ASP A 386 -26.30 12.67 14.74
C ASP A 386 -26.20 13.70 13.59
N THR A 387 -26.69 14.93 13.82
CA THR A 387 -26.66 16.02 12.82
C THR A 387 -25.25 16.51 12.48
N GLY A 388 -24.26 16.24 13.33
CA GLY A 388 -22.84 16.53 13.11
C GLY A 388 -22.07 15.33 12.56
N ASN A 389 -22.78 14.29 12.12
CA ASN A 389 -22.23 13.02 11.65
C ASN A 389 -21.37 12.28 12.70
N GLN A 390 -21.60 12.54 13.98
CA GLN A 390 -20.95 11.80 15.06
C GLN A 390 -21.66 10.45 15.28
N PRO A 391 -20.93 9.33 15.46
CA PRO A 391 -21.52 8.08 15.95
C PRO A 391 -22.16 8.28 17.34
N ILE A 392 -23.35 7.72 17.57
CA ILE A 392 -24.07 7.82 18.85
C ILE A 392 -24.17 6.50 19.65
N GLU A 393 -23.77 5.38 19.06
CA GLU A 393 -23.90 4.05 19.68
C GLU A 393 -22.56 3.51 20.22
N LEU A 394 -21.47 4.28 20.04
CA LEU A 394 -20.18 3.97 20.63
C LEU A 394 -20.17 4.31 22.13
N SER A 395 -19.39 3.56 22.90
CA SER A 395 -19.16 3.80 24.33
C SER A 395 -18.47 5.14 24.59
N THR A 396 -18.50 5.59 25.85
CA THR A 396 -17.84 6.84 26.24
C THR A 396 -16.34 6.86 25.93
N SER A 397 -15.62 5.75 26.15
CA SER A 397 -14.18 5.66 25.86
C SER A 397 -13.92 5.73 24.36
N GLU A 398 -14.72 5.07 23.53
CA GLU A 398 -14.59 5.11 22.07
C GLU A 398 -14.91 6.51 21.50
N LEU A 399 -15.92 7.21 22.05
CA LEU A 399 -16.23 8.60 21.68
C LEU A 399 -15.13 9.58 22.10
N ASN A 400 -14.55 9.39 23.29
CA ASN A 400 -13.36 10.13 23.71
C ASN A 400 -12.19 9.85 22.77
N GLY A 401 -12.01 8.60 22.35
CA GLY A 401 -11.00 8.19 21.39
C GLY A 401 -11.15 8.86 20.04
N LEU A 402 -12.36 8.93 19.51
CA LEU A 402 -12.67 9.69 18.29
C LEU A 402 -12.33 11.18 18.46
N LYS A 403 -12.60 11.75 19.64
CA LYS A 403 -12.17 13.13 19.96
C LYS A 403 -10.65 13.25 19.96
N GLN A 404 -9.91 12.30 20.54
CA GLN A 404 -8.45 12.29 20.50
C GLN A 404 -7.91 12.14 19.08
N PHE A 405 -8.52 11.28 18.26
CA PHE A 405 -8.15 11.11 16.84
C PHE A 405 -8.22 12.44 16.08
N ARG A 406 -9.28 13.23 16.32
CA ARG A 406 -9.46 14.55 15.70
C ARG A 406 -8.57 15.63 16.32
N LYS A 407 -8.38 15.63 17.64
CA LYS A 407 -7.58 16.61 18.38
C LYS A 407 -6.08 16.50 18.05
N ASN A 408 -5.58 15.28 17.90
CA ASN A 408 -4.17 15.00 17.60
C ASN A 408 -3.90 14.89 16.09
N GLN A 409 -4.80 15.44 15.27
CA GLN A 409 -4.62 15.62 13.82
C GLN A 409 -4.42 14.33 13.02
N CYS A 410 -4.79 13.16 13.57
CA CYS A 410 -4.69 11.88 12.85
C CYS A 410 -5.49 11.91 11.53
N ALA A 411 -6.62 12.62 11.54
CA ALA A 411 -7.49 12.85 10.39
C ALA A 411 -6.88 13.74 9.29
N LEU A 412 -5.66 14.29 9.44
CA LEU A 412 -4.96 14.97 8.34
C LEU A 412 -4.49 14.00 7.26
N CYS A 413 -4.11 12.79 7.67
CA CYS A 413 -3.59 11.75 6.79
C CYS A 413 -4.59 10.60 6.67
N HIS A 414 -5.24 10.24 7.77
CA HIS A 414 -6.24 9.19 7.85
C HIS A 414 -7.65 9.75 7.69
N LEU A 415 -7.91 10.34 6.53
CA LEU A 415 -9.16 11.03 6.18
C LEU A 415 -10.12 10.19 5.34
N GLY A 416 -11.36 10.67 5.25
CA GLY A 416 -12.41 10.08 4.44
C GLY A 416 -12.91 8.73 4.98
N PRO A 417 -13.82 8.08 4.24
CA PRO A 417 -14.46 6.84 4.70
C PRO A 417 -13.49 5.68 4.92
N ASN A 418 -12.43 5.61 4.13
CA ASN A 418 -11.43 4.54 4.19
C ASN A 418 -10.30 4.84 5.19
N PHE A 419 -10.34 5.97 5.91
CA PHE A 419 -9.30 6.41 6.84
C PHE A 419 -7.90 6.45 6.17
N SER A 420 -7.84 6.95 4.93
CA SER A 420 -6.59 7.08 4.18
C SER A 420 -6.71 8.14 3.06
N ALA A 421 -5.76 9.07 3.03
CA ALA A 421 -5.59 10.00 1.93
C ALA A 421 -5.12 9.32 0.62
N ALA A 422 -4.65 8.06 0.67
CA ALA A 422 -4.32 7.29 -0.53
C ALA A 422 -5.55 6.88 -1.36
N SER A 423 -6.76 7.02 -0.79
CA SER A 423 -8.03 6.82 -1.47
C SER A 423 -8.46 8.02 -2.32
N ILE A 424 -7.55 8.55 -3.14
CA ILE A 424 -7.68 9.84 -3.87
C ILE A 424 -9.04 9.95 -4.58
N ASN A 425 -9.38 9.00 -5.44
CA ASN A 425 -10.59 9.07 -6.26
C ASN A 425 -11.87 8.94 -5.42
N ALA A 426 -11.85 8.11 -4.37
CA ALA A 426 -12.98 7.98 -3.46
C ALA A 426 -13.17 9.25 -2.61
N ASN A 427 -12.08 9.79 -2.05
CA ASN A 427 -12.13 11.03 -1.28
C ASN A 427 -12.62 12.21 -2.14
N ALA A 428 -12.13 12.33 -3.38
CA ALA A 428 -12.59 13.34 -4.32
C ALA A 428 -14.08 13.20 -4.70
N ALA A 429 -14.59 11.97 -4.75
CA ALA A 429 -16.02 11.73 -5.00
C ALA A 429 -16.87 12.19 -3.81
N ILE A 430 -16.46 11.84 -2.59
CA ILE A 430 -17.14 12.28 -1.36
C ILE A 430 -17.05 13.79 -1.19
N ALA A 431 -15.91 14.43 -1.48
CA ALA A 431 -15.73 15.88 -1.30
C ALA A 431 -16.71 16.72 -2.13
N LYS A 432 -17.22 16.17 -3.24
CA LYS A 432 -18.23 16.84 -4.09
C LYS A 432 -19.62 16.87 -3.44
N THR A 433 -19.96 15.88 -2.63
CA THR A 433 -21.30 15.73 -2.05
C THR A 433 -21.33 16.02 -0.55
N HIS A 434 -20.19 15.83 0.12
CA HIS A 434 -19.97 15.96 1.56
C HIS A 434 -18.63 16.68 1.85
N PRO A 435 -18.45 17.94 1.43
CA PRO A 435 -17.21 18.68 1.68
C PRO A 435 -16.87 18.82 3.18
N GLU A 436 -17.88 18.82 4.06
CA GLU A 436 -17.73 18.86 5.52
C GLU A 436 -16.90 17.69 6.07
N ALA A 437 -16.88 16.54 5.37
CA ALA A 437 -16.08 15.37 5.73
C ALA A 437 -14.55 15.62 5.66
N PHE A 438 -14.13 16.71 5.01
CA PHE A 438 -12.72 17.06 4.80
C PHE A 438 -12.30 18.35 5.52
N GLY A 439 -13.19 18.88 6.36
CA GLY A 439 -12.89 19.92 7.33
C GLY A 439 -13.79 21.14 7.23
N GLU A 440 -13.56 22.08 8.12
CA GLU A 440 -14.28 23.35 8.21
C GLU A 440 -13.37 24.50 7.75
N PRO A 441 -13.86 25.72 7.47
CA PRO A 441 -13.05 26.81 6.92
C PRO A 441 -11.77 27.17 7.71
N ALA A 442 -11.74 26.89 9.02
CA ALA A 442 -10.56 27.10 9.86
C ALA A 442 -9.50 25.98 9.73
N PHE A 443 -9.87 24.81 9.23
CA PHE A 443 -9.04 23.63 9.07
C PHE A 443 -9.60 22.70 7.98
N TYR A 444 -9.20 22.93 6.73
CA TYR A 444 -9.73 22.26 5.54
C TYR A 444 -8.61 21.56 4.76
N ILE A 445 -8.85 20.34 4.29
CA ILE A 445 -7.88 19.51 3.55
C ILE A 445 -8.33 19.40 2.09
N SER A 446 -7.41 19.61 1.14
CA SER A 446 -7.71 19.43 -0.27
C SER A 446 -7.97 17.95 -0.57
N ALA A 447 -9.21 17.63 -0.90
CA ALA A 447 -9.67 16.32 -1.35
C ALA A 447 -10.19 16.43 -2.79
N SER A 448 -9.27 16.45 -3.75
CA SER A 448 -9.57 16.39 -5.18
C SER A 448 -8.89 15.19 -5.84
N THR A 449 -9.00 15.07 -7.16
CA THR A 449 -8.27 14.05 -7.93
C THR A 449 -6.79 14.39 -8.13
N ASN A 450 -6.27 15.46 -7.50
CA ASN A 450 -4.86 15.83 -7.58
C ASN A 450 -3.96 14.79 -6.93
N VAL A 451 -3.05 14.22 -7.71
CA VAL A 451 -2.06 13.25 -7.25
C VAL A 451 -0.76 13.90 -6.72
N VAL A 452 -0.62 15.22 -6.90
CA VAL A 452 0.45 16.04 -6.34
C VAL A 452 -0.18 17.20 -5.58
N ASN A 453 0.40 17.54 -4.44
CA ASN A 453 0.00 18.68 -3.64
C ASN A 453 1.24 19.43 -3.13
N ARG A 454 1.05 20.56 -2.44
CA ARG A 454 2.13 21.48 -2.07
C ARG A 454 1.87 22.15 -0.73
N ILE A 455 2.90 22.22 0.13
CA ILE A 455 2.80 22.71 1.52
C ILE A 455 4.03 23.54 1.91
N PRO A 456 3.94 24.52 2.83
CA PRO A 456 5.10 25.26 3.29
C PRO A 456 5.87 24.45 4.34
N LEU A 457 7.21 24.42 4.21
CA LEU A 457 8.14 23.69 5.08
C LEU A 457 9.28 24.60 5.56
N LEU A 458 10.01 24.13 6.57
CA LEU A 458 11.25 24.73 7.06
C LEU A 458 12.41 23.76 6.86
N ILE A 459 12.86 23.62 5.61
CA ILE A 459 13.97 22.74 5.24
C ILE A 459 15.30 23.47 5.51
N GLN A 460 16.19 22.85 6.28
CA GLN A 460 17.50 23.42 6.65
C GLN A 460 17.42 24.88 7.14
N ASN A 461 16.44 25.20 8.00
CA ASN A 461 16.14 26.55 8.51
C ASN A 461 15.77 27.58 7.44
N ALA A 462 15.42 27.15 6.22
CA ALA A 462 14.94 28.01 5.16
C ALA A 462 13.44 27.76 4.91
N PRO A 463 12.61 28.82 4.83
CA PRO A 463 11.23 28.67 4.39
C PRO A 463 11.24 28.25 2.90
N VAL A 464 10.67 27.09 2.64
CA VAL A 464 10.46 26.55 1.30
C VAL A 464 9.02 26.11 1.16
N THR A 465 8.56 25.88 -0.07
CA THR A 465 7.25 25.26 -0.29
C THR A 465 7.47 24.09 -1.23
N ALA A 466 7.22 22.89 -0.72
CA ALA A 466 7.59 21.65 -1.37
C ALA A 466 6.37 20.90 -1.90
N PHE A 467 6.58 20.20 -3.02
CA PHE A 467 5.63 19.28 -3.61
C PHE A 467 5.74 17.92 -2.93
N PHE A 468 4.59 17.27 -2.75
CA PHE A 468 4.51 15.92 -2.22
C PHE A 468 3.43 15.12 -2.96
N ASP A 469 3.59 13.80 -2.97
CA ASP A 469 2.64 12.88 -3.59
C ASP A 469 1.42 12.72 -2.67
N THR A 470 0.23 13.04 -3.16
CA THR A 470 -1.02 12.91 -2.39
C THR A 470 -1.20 11.46 -1.94
N GLY A 471 -1.47 11.25 -0.64
CA GLY A 471 -1.67 9.91 -0.06
C GLY A 471 -0.39 9.21 0.40
N PHE A 472 0.77 9.87 0.29
CA PHE A 472 2.07 9.37 0.76
C PHE A 472 2.63 10.28 1.85
N SER A 473 3.33 9.71 2.83
CA SER A 473 3.83 10.45 3.98
C SER A 473 5.06 9.84 4.61
N ALA A 474 5.89 10.70 5.17
CA ALA A 474 7.12 10.39 5.88
C ALA A 474 6.88 10.60 7.37
N THR A 475 6.90 9.52 8.16
CA THR A 475 6.62 9.61 9.61
C THR A 475 7.88 9.46 10.46
N GLY A 476 9.01 9.09 9.87
CA GLY A 476 10.26 8.85 10.59
C GLY A 476 10.30 7.49 11.29
N VAL A 477 9.74 6.44 10.68
CA VAL A 477 9.79 5.06 11.21
C VAL A 477 11.20 4.47 11.10
N THR A 478 11.85 4.66 9.95
CA THR A 478 13.22 4.23 9.62
C THR A 478 14.05 5.41 9.11
N GLU A 479 15.37 5.24 9.06
CA GLU A 479 16.27 6.15 8.38
C GLU A 479 16.04 6.16 6.86
N ALA A 480 16.39 7.29 6.22
CA ALA A 480 16.16 7.43 4.79
C ALA A 480 17.02 6.51 3.92
N ALA A 481 18.20 6.13 4.41
CA ALA A 481 19.09 5.19 3.73
C ALA A 481 18.53 3.76 3.71
N THR A 482 17.74 3.38 4.73
CA THR A 482 17.16 2.04 4.89
C THR A 482 16.00 1.80 3.92
N ASP A 483 15.14 2.81 3.72
CA ASP A 483 14.04 2.74 2.75
C ASP A 483 13.62 4.12 2.23
N ILE A 484 13.85 4.33 0.93
CA ILE A 484 13.57 5.60 0.26
C ILE A 484 12.10 5.77 -0.15
N GLY A 485 11.27 4.71 -0.08
CA GLY A 485 9.85 4.76 -0.41
C GLY A 485 9.57 5.25 -1.85
N VAL A 486 8.61 6.18 -2.00
CA VAL A 486 8.28 6.84 -3.28
C VAL A 486 9.43 7.66 -3.87
N GLY A 487 10.45 8.00 -3.07
CA GLY A 487 11.68 8.63 -3.55
C GLY A 487 12.54 7.72 -4.45
N GLY A 488 12.18 6.45 -4.62
CA GLY A 488 12.88 5.52 -5.50
C GLY A 488 12.59 5.70 -6.99
N VAL A 489 13.12 4.77 -7.76
CA VAL A 489 12.90 4.62 -9.22
C VAL A 489 12.34 3.25 -9.54
N ASP A 490 11.70 3.12 -10.71
CA ASP A 490 11.29 1.83 -11.26
C ASP A 490 12.45 1.07 -11.93
N ASP A 491 12.16 -0.12 -12.45
CA ASP A 491 13.12 -0.99 -13.15
C ASP A 491 13.73 -0.34 -14.41
N PHE A 492 13.14 0.75 -14.92
CA PHE A 492 13.59 1.49 -16.10
C PHE A 492 14.36 2.76 -15.72
N GLY A 493 14.55 3.04 -14.42
CA GLY A 493 15.21 4.23 -13.91
C GLY A 493 14.32 5.47 -13.84
N ASN A 494 13.01 5.34 -14.03
CA ASN A 494 12.09 6.46 -13.94
C ASN A 494 11.64 6.72 -12.49
N PRO A 495 11.42 7.98 -12.08
CA PRO A 495 10.96 8.30 -10.73
C PRO A 495 9.60 7.67 -10.39
N LEU A 496 9.50 7.04 -9.20
CA LEU A 496 8.19 6.62 -8.67
C LEU A 496 7.30 7.81 -8.31
N SER A 497 7.91 8.88 -7.80
CA SER A 497 7.25 10.11 -7.39
C SER A 497 6.59 10.86 -8.54
N PHE A 498 5.30 11.13 -8.37
CA PHE A 498 4.53 12.02 -9.24
C PHE A 498 4.93 13.48 -9.05
N SER A 499 5.36 13.90 -7.86
CA SER A 499 5.88 15.25 -7.63
C SER A 499 7.13 15.51 -8.47
N ARG A 500 8.08 14.57 -8.52
CA ARG A 500 9.28 14.70 -9.37
C ARG A 500 8.93 14.80 -10.85
N GLN A 501 7.98 14.00 -11.31
CA GLN A 501 7.48 14.10 -12.70
C GLN A 501 6.74 15.42 -12.96
N TYR A 502 5.96 15.92 -11.99
CA TYR A 502 5.26 17.19 -12.12
C TYR A 502 6.22 18.37 -12.26
N LEU A 503 7.37 18.35 -11.57
CA LEU A 503 8.42 19.35 -11.77
C LEU A 503 8.95 19.32 -13.21
N GLN A 504 9.11 18.14 -13.81
CA GLN A 504 9.50 17.99 -15.22
C GLN A 504 8.40 18.49 -16.17
N TYR A 505 7.13 18.21 -15.87
CA TYR A 505 5.97 18.73 -16.60
C TYR A 505 5.98 20.27 -16.63
N LEU A 506 6.18 20.91 -15.47
CA LEU A 506 6.26 22.37 -15.38
C LEU A 506 7.42 22.94 -16.21
N ALA A 507 8.58 22.25 -16.19
CA ALA A 507 9.77 22.62 -16.97
C ALA A 507 9.67 22.30 -18.47
N GLY A 508 8.58 21.69 -18.94
CA GLY A 508 8.36 21.35 -20.35
C GLY A 508 9.11 20.11 -20.83
N ASN A 509 9.67 19.32 -19.90
CA ASN A 509 10.39 18.09 -20.18
C ASN A 509 9.41 16.92 -20.32
N SER A 510 8.71 16.83 -21.45
CA SER A 510 7.64 15.83 -21.67
C SER A 510 8.10 14.38 -21.52
N GLY A 511 9.36 14.07 -21.85
CA GLY A 511 9.93 12.73 -21.67
C GLY A 511 10.06 12.30 -20.20
N GLY A 512 9.97 13.23 -19.25
CA GLY A 512 9.97 12.94 -17.80
C GLY A 512 8.58 12.79 -17.18
N VAL A 513 7.51 12.78 -17.99
CA VAL A 513 6.12 12.65 -17.55
C VAL A 513 5.54 11.38 -18.14
N LEU A 514 5.32 10.38 -17.30
CA LEU A 514 4.92 9.03 -17.75
C LEU A 514 3.45 8.74 -17.46
N GLU A 515 2.89 9.39 -16.43
CA GLU A 515 1.49 9.20 -16.04
C GLU A 515 0.62 10.39 -16.46
N GLU A 516 -0.54 10.09 -17.07
CA GLU A 516 -1.51 11.10 -17.48
C GLU A 516 -2.01 11.94 -16.29
N ASP A 517 -2.20 11.32 -15.11
CA ASP A 517 -2.65 11.98 -13.88
C ASP A 517 -1.72 13.13 -13.45
N VAL A 518 -0.42 13.05 -13.74
CA VAL A 518 0.55 14.12 -13.46
C VAL A 518 0.25 15.37 -14.30
N SER A 519 -0.11 15.19 -15.57
CA SER A 519 -0.46 16.30 -16.47
C SER A 519 -1.81 16.94 -16.15
N LYS A 520 -2.67 16.24 -15.40
CA LYS A 520 -4.00 16.69 -14.98
C LYS A 520 -4.00 17.45 -13.66
N VAL A 521 -2.87 17.51 -12.95
CA VAL A 521 -2.73 18.25 -11.68
C VAL A 521 -3.13 19.71 -11.87
N ARG A 522 -4.11 20.16 -11.09
CA ARG A 522 -4.59 21.54 -11.08
C ARG A 522 -3.90 22.33 -9.96
N ALA A 523 -3.27 23.45 -10.29
CA ALA A 523 -2.62 24.29 -9.27
C ALA A 523 -3.59 24.94 -8.30
N CYS A 524 -4.83 25.19 -8.74
CA CYS A 524 -5.90 25.67 -7.88
C CYS A 524 -6.31 24.65 -6.80
N ASP A 525 -5.94 23.37 -6.91
CA ASP A 525 -6.27 22.35 -5.91
C ASP A 525 -5.16 22.12 -4.88
N PHE A 526 -4.04 22.85 -4.98
CA PHE A 526 -2.99 22.77 -3.97
C PHE A 526 -3.44 23.36 -2.63
N GLN A 527 -2.88 22.86 -1.53
CA GLN A 527 -3.01 23.49 -0.22
C GLN A 527 -2.36 24.87 -0.21
N GLU A 528 -1.25 25.03 -0.94
CA GLU A 528 -0.57 26.31 -1.14
C GLU A 528 -0.38 26.65 -2.61
N ALA A 529 -0.60 27.93 -2.95
CA ALA A 529 -0.39 28.41 -4.31
C ALA A 529 1.05 28.16 -4.78
N ILE A 530 1.23 27.92 -6.08
CA ILE A 530 2.57 27.85 -6.72
C ILE A 530 2.99 29.20 -7.28
N ALA A 531 2.01 29.99 -7.77
CA ALA A 531 2.24 31.27 -8.38
C ALA A 531 1.15 32.27 -7.99
N LEU A 532 1.51 33.53 -7.83
CA LEU A 532 0.60 34.63 -7.56
C LEU A 532 0.61 35.62 -8.72
N ASN A 533 -0.57 36.06 -9.14
CA ASN A 533 -0.73 37.13 -10.13
C ASN A 533 -0.49 38.51 -9.51
N LEU A 534 0.71 38.70 -8.96
CA LEU A 534 1.15 39.91 -8.28
C LEU A 534 2.49 40.37 -8.84
N LYS A 535 2.63 41.68 -9.00
CA LYS A 535 3.88 42.34 -9.36
C LYS A 535 4.49 42.95 -8.10
N LEU A 536 5.66 42.44 -7.70
CA LEU A 536 6.35 42.87 -6.48
C LEU A 536 7.70 43.54 -6.83
N PRO A 537 8.28 44.38 -5.97
CA PRO A 537 9.62 44.95 -6.20
C PRO A 537 10.77 43.98 -5.87
N TYR A 538 10.47 42.75 -5.42
CA TYR A 538 11.42 41.72 -5.04
C TYR A 538 10.90 40.33 -5.45
N SER A 539 11.80 39.33 -5.55
CA SER A 539 11.41 37.93 -5.79
C SER A 539 10.99 37.27 -4.47
N LEU A 540 9.88 36.52 -4.50
CA LEU A 540 9.48 35.68 -3.37
C LEU A 540 10.29 34.38 -3.38
N PRO A 541 10.77 33.89 -2.22
CA PRO A 541 11.61 32.69 -2.16
C PRO A 541 10.84 31.41 -2.54
N SER A 542 9.54 31.33 -2.24
CA SER A 542 8.75 30.10 -2.35
C SER A 542 7.64 30.15 -3.40
N LEU A 543 7.47 31.27 -4.11
CA LEU A 543 6.37 31.48 -5.05
C LEU A 543 6.88 32.10 -6.35
N PHE A 544 6.25 31.74 -7.46
CA PHE A 544 6.40 32.47 -8.71
C PHE A 544 5.48 33.71 -8.72
N THR A 545 5.95 34.78 -9.34
CA THR A 545 5.25 36.05 -9.49
C THR A 545 5.28 36.49 -10.95
N ILE A 546 4.59 37.58 -11.28
CA ILE A 546 4.63 38.16 -12.63
C ILE A 546 6.09 38.42 -13.08
N ASN A 547 6.98 38.80 -12.16
CA ASN A 547 8.39 39.06 -12.48
C ASN A 547 9.18 37.80 -12.84
N ASP A 548 8.81 36.64 -12.29
CA ASP A 548 9.47 35.36 -12.61
C ASP A 548 8.97 34.81 -13.97
N GLY A 549 7.75 35.19 -14.37
CA GLY A 549 7.07 34.70 -15.57
C GLY A 549 6.06 33.60 -15.23
N ILE A 550 4.78 33.96 -15.20
CA ILE A 550 3.65 33.07 -14.90
C ILE A 550 2.65 33.00 -16.05
N ARG A 551 1.79 32.00 -16.02
CA ARG A 551 0.64 31.82 -16.91
C ARG A 551 -0.55 31.29 -16.12
N PRO A 552 -1.80 31.55 -16.55
CA PRO A 552 -2.96 30.86 -15.99
C PRO A 552 -2.79 29.34 -16.11
N GLN A 553 -3.33 28.57 -15.15
CA GLN A 553 -3.42 27.13 -15.34
C GLN A 553 -4.31 26.83 -16.57
N PRO A 554 -3.99 25.80 -17.37
CA PRO A 554 -4.79 25.45 -18.54
C PRO A 554 -6.10 24.72 -18.20
N GLN A 555 -6.19 24.05 -17.05
CA GLN A 555 -7.36 23.27 -16.63
C GLN A 555 -8.48 24.15 -16.03
N SER A 556 -9.72 23.63 -16.02
CA SER A 556 -10.87 24.29 -15.38
C SER A 556 -10.60 24.61 -13.90
N THR A 557 -10.99 25.82 -13.48
CA THR A 557 -10.93 26.28 -12.08
C THR A 557 -12.22 26.02 -11.30
N GLU A 558 -13.17 25.30 -11.89
CA GLU A 558 -14.43 24.98 -11.23
C GLU A 558 -14.20 24.06 -10.02
N ASN A 559 -14.86 24.38 -8.90
CA ASN A 559 -14.80 23.63 -7.65
C ASN A 559 -13.36 23.38 -7.16
N CYS A 560 -12.45 24.34 -7.39
CA CYS A 560 -11.09 24.25 -6.87
C CYS A 560 -11.04 24.53 -5.37
N PHE A 561 -10.02 23.95 -4.74
CA PHE A 561 -9.70 24.22 -3.33
C PHE A 561 -9.33 25.69 -3.07
N LEU A 562 -8.44 26.26 -3.89
CA LEU A 562 -8.03 27.65 -3.85
C LEU A 562 -8.88 28.51 -4.79
N PRO A 563 -9.04 29.81 -4.49
CA PRO A 563 -9.69 30.75 -5.39
C PRO A 563 -9.02 30.78 -6.77
N ALA A 564 -9.80 31.07 -7.82
CA ALA A 564 -9.29 31.15 -9.19
C ALA A 564 -8.15 32.18 -9.38
N SER A 565 -8.04 33.18 -8.49
CA SER A 565 -6.91 34.13 -8.47
C SER A 565 -5.55 33.47 -8.20
N ASN A 566 -5.53 32.24 -7.67
CA ASN A 566 -4.34 31.48 -7.33
C ASN A 566 -4.09 30.32 -8.33
N ALA A 567 -4.91 30.21 -9.37
CA ALA A 567 -4.80 29.20 -10.42
C ALA A 567 -3.76 29.59 -11.49
N PHE A 568 -2.52 29.84 -11.07
CA PHE A 568 -1.41 30.20 -11.95
C PHE A 568 -0.28 29.18 -11.85
N LEU A 569 0.45 29.01 -12.95
CA LEU A 569 1.65 28.19 -13.08
C LEU A 569 2.82 29.08 -13.50
N PRO A 570 4.08 28.68 -13.23
CA PRO A 570 5.22 29.27 -13.93
C PRO A 570 5.09 29.04 -15.45
N THR A 571 5.65 29.95 -16.23
CA THR A 571 5.97 29.66 -17.63
C THR A 571 7.00 28.53 -17.70
N THR A 572 7.03 27.79 -18.80
CA THR A 572 8.00 26.71 -19.01
C THR A 572 9.44 27.18 -18.85
N ALA A 573 9.76 28.37 -19.38
CA ALA A 573 11.08 28.97 -19.22
C ALA A 573 11.43 29.28 -17.75
N ALA A 574 10.49 29.85 -17.00
CA ALA A 574 10.68 30.15 -15.58
C ALA A 574 10.86 28.88 -14.74
N ALA A 575 10.04 27.85 -15.00
CA ALA A 575 10.13 26.56 -14.32
C ALA A 575 11.46 25.87 -14.62
N LEU A 576 11.89 25.81 -15.89
CA LEU A 576 13.17 25.21 -16.27
C LEU A 576 14.35 25.95 -15.63
N ALA A 577 14.33 27.30 -15.63
CA ALA A 577 15.39 28.08 -15.02
C ALA A 577 15.47 27.88 -13.50
N GLU A 578 14.33 27.69 -12.84
CA GLU A 578 14.27 27.42 -11.40
C GLU A 578 14.71 25.99 -11.07
N LEU A 579 14.26 24.99 -11.84
CA LEU A 579 14.60 23.58 -11.64
C LEU A 579 16.11 23.31 -11.79
N ASN A 580 16.79 24.06 -12.66
CA ASN A 580 18.25 23.97 -12.84
C ASN A 580 19.06 24.62 -11.70
N LYS A 581 18.42 25.26 -10.71
CA LYS A 581 19.13 25.83 -9.55
C LYS A 581 19.43 24.71 -8.54
N PRO A 582 20.69 24.55 -8.09
CA PRO A 582 21.06 23.52 -7.10
C PRO A 582 20.27 23.63 -5.78
N ASN A 583 19.89 24.85 -5.39
CA ASN A 583 19.20 25.15 -4.15
C ASN A 583 17.85 25.83 -4.41
N THR A 584 17.06 25.29 -5.35
CA THR A 584 15.70 25.80 -5.60
C THR A 584 14.87 25.80 -4.31
N LYS A 585 14.07 26.85 -4.12
CA LYS A 585 13.11 26.96 -3.00
C LYS A 585 11.65 26.97 -3.48
N LYS A 586 11.45 27.06 -4.79
CA LYS A 586 10.12 27.05 -5.43
C LYS A 586 9.76 25.67 -5.99
N MET A 587 10.74 24.87 -6.41
CA MET A 587 10.55 23.58 -7.10
C MET A 587 11.21 22.42 -6.35
N VAL A 588 10.92 22.29 -5.05
CA VAL A 588 11.42 21.21 -4.19
C VAL A 588 10.40 20.07 -4.14
N ALA A 589 10.81 18.82 -4.32
CA ALA A 589 9.97 17.65 -4.08
C ALA A 589 10.40 16.97 -2.77
N ALA A 590 9.50 16.88 -1.80
CA ALA A 590 9.73 16.29 -0.47
C ALA A 590 9.13 14.88 -0.42
N VAL A 591 9.79 13.92 -1.07
CA VAL A 591 9.21 12.60 -1.38
C VAL A 591 10.06 11.41 -0.94
N ASP A 592 11.30 11.64 -0.50
CA ASP A 592 12.16 10.61 0.05
C ASP A 592 11.58 10.09 1.37
N SER A 593 11.64 8.78 1.58
CA SER A 593 11.12 8.07 2.76
C SER A 593 9.63 8.31 3.02
N THR A 594 8.88 8.56 1.94
CA THR A 594 7.41 8.65 2.00
C THR A 594 6.78 7.34 1.56
N PHE A 595 5.77 6.92 2.33
CA PHE A 595 5.04 5.66 2.14
C PHE A 595 3.55 5.91 2.07
N LYS A 596 2.83 5.04 1.35
CA LYS A 596 1.39 5.07 1.22
C LYS A 596 0.76 5.06 2.61
N ILE A 597 -0.10 6.04 2.88
CA ILE A 597 -0.86 6.10 4.14
C ILE A 597 -1.82 4.90 4.16
N PRO A 598 -1.66 3.92 5.07
CA PRO A 598 -2.51 2.75 5.10
C PRO A 598 -3.91 3.11 5.63
N SER A 599 -4.91 2.29 5.28
CA SER A 599 -6.22 2.35 5.95
C SER A 599 -6.07 1.94 7.41
N LEU A 600 -6.85 2.55 8.30
CA LEU A 600 -6.96 2.15 9.71
C LEU A 600 -8.11 1.15 9.95
N ARG A 601 -8.78 0.69 8.90
CA ARG A 601 -9.84 -0.33 9.03
C ARG A 601 -9.22 -1.69 9.35
N ASN A 602 -9.84 -2.38 10.31
CA ASN A 602 -9.36 -3.64 10.87
C ASN A 602 -7.96 -3.57 11.51
N ILE A 603 -7.49 -2.37 11.89
CA ILE A 603 -6.13 -2.16 12.41
C ILE A 603 -5.81 -2.98 13.67
N GLU A 604 -6.82 -3.41 14.42
CA GLU A 604 -6.68 -4.36 15.54
C GLU A 604 -6.05 -5.70 15.12
N LEU A 605 -6.26 -6.14 13.88
CA LEU A 605 -5.94 -7.49 13.41
C LEU A 605 -4.81 -7.54 12.37
N THR A 606 -4.15 -6.40 12.11
CA THR A 606 -3.16 -6.26 11.04
C THR A 606 -1.79 -5.84 11.55
N GLY A 607 -1.45 -6.22 12.78
CA GLY A 607 -0.10 -6.14 13.30
C GLY A 607 0.85 -7.15 12.61
N PRO A 608 2.18 -6.98 12.72
CA PRO A 608 2.84 -5.84 13.33
C PRO A 608 2.63 -4.56 12.49
N TYR A 609 2.92 -3.40 13.05
CA TYR A 609 2.57 -2.10 12.47
C TYR A 609 3.74 -1.44 11.75
N MET A 610 3.39 -0.45 10.91
CA MET A 610 4.29 0.29 10.01
C MET A 610 4.78 -0.51 8.80
N HIS A 611 5.40 0.17 7.84
CA HIS A 611 5.88 -0.44 6.59
C HIS A 611 6.99 -1.47 6.80
N ASN A 612 7.70 -1.42 7.93
CA ASN A 612 8.75 -2.34 8.33
C ASN A 612 8.35 -3.28 9.49
N GLY A 613 7.09 -3.27 9.91
CA GLY A 613 6.61 -4.13 11.00
C GLY A 613 7.31 -3.86 12.33
N SER A 614 7.77 -2.63 12.61
CA SER A 614 8.63 -2.34 13.77
C SER A 614 7.94 -2.30 15.13
N MET A 615 6.62 -2.43 15.19
CA MET A 615 5.82 -2.28 16.42
C MET A 615 4.80 -3.41 16.48
N ALA A 616 4.73 -4.12 17.60
CA ALA A 616 3.81 -5.23 17.79
C ALA A 616 2.40 -4.79 18.18
N THR A 617 2.26 -3.66 18.89
CA THR A 617 0.97 -3.24 19.48
C THR A 617 0.54 -1.85 19.00
N LEU A 618 -0.78 -1.59 19.09
CA LEU A 618 -1.33 -0.25 18.85
C LEU A 618 -0.77 0.79 19.83
N GLU A 619 -0.49 0.39 21.08
CA GLU A 619 0.13 1.28 22.07
C GLU A 619 1.51 1.74 21.58
N GLN A 620 2.37 0.82 21.11
CA GLN A 620 3.69 1.17 20.57
C GLN A 620 3.60 2.11 19.35
N ALA A 621 2.61 1.91 18.49
CA ALA A 621 2.34 2.81 17.37
C ALA A 621 1.91 4.21 17.83
N ILE A 622 1.07 4.29 18.86
CA ILE A 622 0.64 5.57 19.43
C ILE A 622 1.78 6.25 20.20
N GLU A 623 2.60 5.52 20.95
CA GLU A 623 3.80 6.03 21.61
C GLU A 623 4.75 6.66 20.59
N PHE A 624 4.96 5.99 19.44
CA PHE A 624 5.75 6.51 18.33
C PHE A 624 5.24 7.88 17.85
N TYR A 625 3.95 8.01 17.56
CA TYR A 625 3.40 9.32 17.16
C TYR A 625 3.39 10.32 18.30
N SER A 626 3.20 9.86 19.54
CA SER A 626 3.17 10.71 20.74
C SER A 626 4.49 11.41 20.96
N ARG A 627 5.62 10.72 20.72
CA ARG A 627 6.97 11.31 20.80
C ARG A 627 7.44 11.98 19.49
N GLY A 628 6.60 12.02 18.46
CA GLY A 628 6.95 12.67 17.19
C GLY A 628 7.80 11.83 16.23
N GLY A 629 7.86 10.50 16.37
CA GLY A 629 8.58 9.59 15.47
C GLY A 629 9.99 9.18 15.97
N ASN A 630 10.72 8.38 15.17
CA ASN A 630 12.07 7.91 15.54
C ASN A 630 13.18 8.72 14.85
N PHE A 631 13.00 9.03 13.56
CA PHE A 631 14.00 9.70 12.73
C PHE A 631 13.49 11.03 12.16
N ALA A 632 14.39 11.95 11.85
CA ALA A 632 14.06 13.28 11.32
C ALA A 632 14.74 13.52 9.97
N TYR A 633 13.96 13.97 9.00
CA TYR A 633 14.41 14.37 7.66
C TYR A 633 13.37 15.28 7.01
N ASP A 634 13.75 15.97 5.94
CA ASP A 634 12.98 17.08 5.36
C ASP A 634 11.54 16.71 4.96
N SER A 635 11.33 15.52 4.38
CA SER A 635 9.99 15.06 3.97
C SER A 635 9.06 14.79 5.14
N LYS A 636 9.56 14.49 6.35
CA LYS A 636 8.73 14.30 7.55
C LYS A 636 7.99 15.58 7.95
N GLN A 637 8.55 16.74 7.62
CA GLN A 637 7.89 18.02 7.87
C GLN A 637 6.57 18.16 7.09
N VAL A 638 6.44 17.50 5.93
CA VAL A 638 5.18 17.44 5.15
C VAL A 638 4.08 16.78 5.97
N THR A 639 4.40 15.68 6.65
CA THR A 639 3.44 14.86 7.39
C THR A 639 3.03 15.49 8.73
N ARG A 640 3.74 16.54 9.19
CA ARG A 640 3.45 17.23 10.45
C ARG A 640 3.41 16.27 11.65
N VAL A 641 4.32 15.30 11.67
CA VAL A 641 4.53 14.45 12.85
C VAL A 641 5.45 15.18 13.83
N PHE A 642 4.87 15.66 14.92
CA PHE A 642 5.54 16.32 16.04
C PHE A 642 5.02 15.74 17.36
N PRO A 643 5.75 15.90 18.48
CA PRO A 643 5.30 15.41 19.78
C PRO A 643 3.88 15.85 20.13
N GLN A 644 3.07 14.96 20.67
CA GLN A 644 1.66 15.18 21.00
C GLN A 644 1.45 15.17 22.53
N PRO A 645 1.54 16.32 23.22
CA PRO A 645 1.46 16.38 24.69
C PRO A 645 0.20 15.75 25.27
N ASN A 646 -0.94 15.82 24.56
CA ASN A 646 -2.20 15.20 25.02
C ASN A 646 -2.10 13.68 25.13
N LEU A 647 -1.30 13.04 24.27
CA LEU A 647 -1.10 11.59 24.27
C LEU A 647 0.13 11.22 25.10
N GLN A 648 1.17 12.06 25.14
CA GLN A 648 2.36 11.83 25.97
C GLN A 648 2.03 11.85 27.47
N LEU A 649 1.24 12.82 27.92
CA LEU A 649 1.07 13.09 29.35
C LEU A 649 -0.10 12.32 29.99
N ASP A 650 -0.93 11.65 29.19
CA ASP A 650 -2.17 11.04 29.67
C ASP A 650 -2.40 9.67 29.04
N ALA A 651 -2.21 8.62 29.84
CA ALA A 651 -2.41 7.24 29.42
C ALA A 651 -3.89 6.93 29.10
N GLN A 652 -4.84 7.63 29.72
CA GLN A 652 -6.26 7.44 29.41
C GLN A 652 -6.58 7.95 28.01
N ASN A 653 -5.96 9.05 27.56
CA ASN A 653 -6.15 9.54 26.19
C ASN A 653 -5.62 8.54 25.15
N ARG A 654 -4.51 7.84 25.44
CA ARG A 654 -4.00 6.77 24.57
C ARG A 654 -4.93 5.55 24.57
N ALA A 655 -5.39 5.12 25.75
CA ALA A 655 -6.34 4.01 25.88
C ALA A 655 -7.66 4.29 25.15
N ASP A 656 -8.20 5.51 25.28
CA ASP A 656 -9.40 5.95 24.58
C ASP A 656 -9.18 5.95 23.05
N LEU A 657 -8.04 6.46 22.57
CA LEU A 657 -7.69 6.41 21.15
C LEU A 657 -7.62 4.97 20.62
N ILE A 658 -7.02 4.04 21.37
CA ILE A 658 -7.01 2.60 21.03
C ILE A 658 -8.43 2.05 20.98
N ALA A 659 -9.28 2.38 21.97
CA ALA A 659 -10.67 1.94 21.98
C ALA A 659 -11.40 2.38 20.70
N PHE A 660 -11.24 3.63 20.27
CA PHE A 660 -11.77 4.10 18.99
C PHE A 660 -11.20 3.33 17.80
N LEU A 661 -9.89 3.12 17.70
CA LEU A 661 -9.29 2.39 16.58
C LEU A 661 -9.84 0.96 16.45
N LYS A 662 -10.14 0.31 17.57
CA LYS A 662 -10.79 -1.02 17.59
C LYS A 662 -12.23 -1.02 17.10
N THR A 663 -12.93 0.12 17.15
CA THR A 663 -14.27 0.26 16.53
C THR A 663 -14.23 0.20 15.01
N LEU A 664 -13.05 0.29 14.39
CA LEU A 664 -12.84 0.20 12.94
C LEU A 664 -12.65 -1.25 12.47
N THR A 665 -12.76 -2.24 13.36
CA THR A 665 -12.70 -3.68 13.02
C THR A 665 -14.08 -4.20 12.69
N ASP A 666 -14.26 -4.71 11.48
CA ASP A 666 -15.50 -5.35 11.02
C ASP A 666 -15.58 -6.77 11.57
N ASP A 667 -16.70 -7.13 12.22
CA ASP A 667 -16.89 -8.47 12.77
C ASP A 667 -16.89 -9.55 11.68
N ARG A 668 -17.26 -9.23 10.44
CA ARG A 668 -17.14 -10.18 9.34
C ARG A 668 -15.67 -10.52 9.06
N VAL A 669 -14.75 -9.58 9.24
CA VAL A 669 -13.30 -9.84 9.14
C VAL A 669 -12.82 -10.63 10.35
N ARG A 670 -13.18 -10.21 11.56
CA ARG A 670 -12.79 -10.85 12.83
C ARG A 670 -13.18 -12.34 12.89
N TYR A 671 -14.33 -12.69 12.32
CA TYR A 671 -14.84 -14.05 12.27
C TYR A 671 -14.72 -14.70 10.89
N GLU A 672 -14.00 -14.09 9.93
CA GLU A 672 -13.78 -14.65 8.58
C GLU A 672 -15.09 -15.03 7.86
N LYS A 673 -16.16 -14.25 8.09
CA LYS A 673 -17.46 -14.38 7.42
C LYS A 673 -17.39 -13.82 6.01
N ALA A 674 -18.31 -14.23 5.15
CA ALA A 674 -18.41 -13.67 3.81
C ALA A 674 -18.45 -12.13 3.82
N PRO A 675 -17.72 -11.46 2.92
CA PRO A 675 -16.94 -12.01 1.79
C PRO A 675 -15.49 -12.43 2.13
N PHE A 676 -15.11 -12.50 3.41
CA PHE A 676 -13.75 -12.81 3.90
C PHE A 676 -13.50 -14.29 4.17
N ASP A 677 -14.50 -15.15 3.92
CA ASP A 677 -14.34 -16.60 3.96
C ASP A 677 -13.35 -17.07 2.88
N HIS A 678 -12.71 -18.23 3.08
CA HIS A 678 -11.61 -18.66 2.23
C HIS A 678 -11.40 -20.18 2.21
N PRO A 679 -10.73 -20.72 1.16
CA PRO A 679 -10.29 -22.12 1.15
C PRO A 679 -9.15 -22.36 2.15
N GLU A 680 -8.81 -23.63 2.38
CA GLU A 680 -7.66 -24.02 3.20
C GLU A 680 -6.36 -23.50 2.58
N ILE A 681 -5.37 -23.16 3.40
CA ILE A 681 -4.00 -22.97 2.94
C ILE A 681 -2.99 -23.54 3.95
N LYS A 682 -1.97 -24.23 3.42
CA LYS A 682 -0.82 -24.69 4.21
C LYS A 682 0.36 -23.79 3.91
N ILE A 683 0.75 -22.98 4.88
CA ILE A 683 1.77 -21.94 4.72
C ILE A 683 3.06 -22.36 5.42
N PRO A 684 4.23 -22.18 4.80
CA PRO A 684 5.50 -22.29 5.51
C PRO A 684 5.53 -21.31 6.69
N HIS A 685 5.87 -21.81 7.87
CA HIS A 685 5.94 -21.07 9.12
C HIS A 685 7.29 -21.35 9.80
N GLY A 686 8.35 -20.97 9.08
CA GLY A 686 9.73 -21.25 9.43
C GLY A 686 10.17 -22.69 9.17
N HIS A 687 11.19 -23.11 9.89
CA HIS A 687 11.95 -24.33 9.67
C HIS A 687 12.25 -25.06 10.97
N VAL A 688 12.47 -26.38 10.85
CA VAL A 688 12.85 -27.23 11.99
C VAL A 688 14.22 -26.80 12.52
N GLY A 689 14.24 -26.26 13.74
CA GLY A 689 15.42 -25.67 14.38
C GLY A 689 15.20 -24.21 14.79
N VAL A 690 16.32 -23.53 15.01
CA VAL A 690 16.42 -22.12 15.45
C VAL A 690 17.29 -21.34 14.46
N GLU A 691 17.44 -20.04 14.66
CA GLU A 691 18.08 -19.12 13.73
C GLU A 691 19.57 -19.37 13.50
N GLN A 692 20.27 -19.98 14.47
CA GLN A 692 21.68 -20.36 14.32
C GLN A 692 21.86 -21.76 13.73
N SER A 693 20.83 -22.61 13.76
CA SER A 693 20.92 -24.00 13.32
C SER A 693 19.55 -24.56 12.87
N VAL A 694 19.42 -24.76 11.56
CA VAL A 694 18.22 -25.36 10.95
C VAL A 694 18.54 -26.72 10.34
N SER A 695 17.56 -27.62 10.34
CA SER A 695 17.68 -28.95 9.75
C SER A 695 17.55 -28.89 8.22
N GLY A 696 18.60 -29.28 7.50
CA GLY A 696 18.58 -29.46 6.05
C GLY A 696 17.79 -30.68 5.58
N GLY A 697 17.72 -30.88 4.25
CA GLY A 697 17.04 -32.01 3.61
C GLY A 697 15.62 -31.70 3.14
N ASN A 698 15.36 -30.48 2.65
CA ASN A 698 14.10 -30.15 1.98
C ASN A 698 13.93 -30.97 0.68
N PRO A 699 12.70 -31.42 0.34
CA PRO A 699 12.42 -32.10 -0.93
C PRO A 699 12.77 -31.30 -2.19
N LEU A 700 12.81 -29.96 -2.11
CA LEU A 700 13.18 -29.08 -3.24
C LEU A 700 14.68 -29.13 -3.57
N ALA A 701 15.53 -29.22 -2.53
CA ALA A 701 16.97 -29.41 -2.60
C ALA A 701 17.50 -29.73 -1.20
N SER A 702 18.46 -30.67 -1.11
CA SER A 702 19.00 -31.13 0.18
C SER A 702 19.70 -30.05 1.00
N VAL A 703 20.23 -29.01 0.33
CA VAL A 703 20.88 -27.84 0.94
C VAL A 703 19.91 -26.82 1.54
N LEU A 704 18.59 -27.04 1.42
CA LEU A 704 17.58 -26.14 1.95
C LEU A 704 16.97 -26.70 3.24
N ALA A 705 16.51 -25.79 4.08
CA ALA A 705 15.91 -26.08 5.38
C ALA A 705 14.56 -26.78 5.21
N LYS A 706 14.25 -27.72 6.11
CA LYS A 706 12.93 -28.38 6.17
C LYS A 706 11.89 -27.40 6.70
N ASP A 707 10.86 -27.15 5.90
CA ASP A 707 9.73 -26.31 6.28
C ASP A 707 8.95 -26.91 7.47
N GLN A 708 8.59 -26.04 8.42
CA GLN A 708 7.45 -26.26 9.31
C GLN A 708 6.24 -25.60 8.67
N PHE A 709 5.07 -26.22 8.76
CA PHE A 709 3.85 -25.70 8.14
C PHE A 709 2.81 -25.32 9.20
N LEU A 710 2.15 -24.19 8.96
CA LEU A 710 0.91 -23.81 9.61
C LEU A 710 -0.24 -24.10 8.64
N THR A 711 -1.27 -24.82 9.09
CA THR A 711 -2.48 -25.04 8.30
C THR A 711 -3.55 -24.07 8.75
N ILE A 712 -4.04 -23.26 7.82
CA ILE A 712 -5.25 -22.44 8.00
C ILE A 712 -6.39 -23.23 7.34
N GLU A 713 -7.36 -23.65 8.13
CA GLU A 713 -8.48 -24.47 7.64
C GLU A 713 -9.42 -23.68 6.72
N ALA A 714 -10.16 -24.38 5.87
CA ALA A 714 -11.16 -23.73 5.01
C ALA A 714 -12.34 -23.21 5.84
N VAL A 715 -12.79 -21.99 5.57
CA VAL A 715 -13.89 -21.31 6.26
C VAL A 715 -15.06 -21.10 5.30
N GLY A 716 -16.28 -21.39 5.75
CA GLY A 716 -17.50 -21.15 4.99
C GLY A 716 -18.04 -19.73 5.16
N ALA A 717 -19.07 -19.36 4.41
CA ALA A 717 -19.66 -18.02 4.44
C ALA A 717 -20.15 -17.54 5.82
N GLN A 718 -20.48 -18.47 6.73
CA GLN A 718 -20.91 -18.16 8.10
C GLN A 718 -19.74 -17.82 9.05
N GLY A 719 -18.50 -18.00 8.60
CA GLY A 719 -17.29 -17.72 9.35
C GLY A 719 -16.97 -18.74 10.44
N ASN A 720 -15.95 -18.42 11.21
CA ASN A 720 -15.53 -19.15 12.40
C ASN A 720 -16.33 -18.75 13.64
N SER A 721 -16.46 -19.68 14.59
CA SER A 721 -17.09 -19.41 15.89
C SER A 721 -16.17 -18.65 16.84
N SER A 722 -14.86 -18.77 16.64
CA SER A 722 -13.83 -18.06 17.40
C SER A 722 -13.22 -16.96 16.53
N PRO A 723 -12.91 -15.78 17.11
CA PRO A 723 -12.29 -14.71 16.37
C PRO A 723 -10.81 -15.00 16.09
N ILE A 724 -10.27 -14.46 15.00
CA ILE A 724 -8.82 -14.30 14.84
C ILE A 724 -8.30 -13.27 15.86
N ARG A 725 -7.01 -13.37 16.22
CA ARG A 725 -6.44 -12.63 17.34
C ARG A 725 -5.47 -11.53 16.86
N PRO A 726 -5.28 -10.46 17.64
CA PRO A 726 -4.22 -9.49 17.38
C PRO A 726 -2.82 -10.14 17.31
N PHE A 727 -1.90 -9.52 16.58
CA PHE A 727 -0.56 -10.04 16.33
C PHE A 727 0.22 -10.34 17.63
N GLU A 728 0.11 -9.45 18.61
CA GLU A 728 0.80 -9.56 19.89
C GLU A 728 0.45 -10.83 20.68
N GLU A 729 -0.71 -11.44 20.43
CA GLU A 729 -1.10 -12.70 21.09
C GLU A 729 -0.39 -13.92 20.50
N TYR A 730 0.29 -13.79 19.36
CA TYR A 730 1.09 -14.85 18.74
C TYR A 730 2.57 -14.80 19.14
N LEU A 731 3.02 -13.71 19.78
CA LEU A 731 4.42 -13.53 20.15
C LEU A 731 4.82 -14.47 21.29
N ALA A 732 6.08 -14.93 21.24
CA ALA A 732 6.68 -15.60 22.39
C ALA A 732 6.81 -14.60 23.58
N PRO A 733 6.63 -15.07 24.82
CA PRO A 733 6.72 -14.23 26.01
C PRO A 733 8.13 -13.67 26.25
#